data_AF-A0A3M1YCX3-F1
#
_entry.id   AF-A0A3M1YCX3-F1
#
_cell.length_a   1.000
_cell.length_b   1.000
_cell.length_c   1.000
_cell.angle_alpha   90.00
_cell.angle_beta   90.00
_cell.angle_gamma   90.00
#
_symmetry.space_group_name_H-M   'P 1'
#
loop_
_entity.id
_entity.type
_entity.pdbx_description
1 polymer ?
#
loop_
_entity_poly.entity_id
_entity_poly.type
_entity_poly.pdbx_seq_one_letter_code
_entity_poly.pdbx_strand_id
1 'polypeptide(L)'
;MNTPILRLAWLILGLCASSLWAQTSYTLDEAGLLRSPGMDVTVFTDIYPDGHQTGVTLIQHGRRVAANGDLRLEVSPGQWSPVPKGGQRNLDRERQTITQDLWYPDSSKNRQGFNPILYPDLHLRYQVHVTALEGHSFRVRVDLAEALPAEWAGRAGFNLELFPGHLFGRGYLLDEQAGHFPRQANGPVQMVDGEALARPLASGRRLTVAPACDSQRFTIESHTAPLELWDGRTNHNNGWFIVRSPIAAGATRGAVEWVIHPHVLPGWQYRPVIQVSQLGYHPAAPKQVVIEQDRRDSSASPLALYRLTETGPQPVRTGIPAHWGTFLRYQYLRYDFSDLTEPGLYQVEYRGQRSHPFPIRADLYDRHAWQPVLEYYLPVQMCHMRINEKYRVWHDSCHLDDALMAPTDTNHFDGYKQGPETLTDFVPYQAVPGLNQGGWHDAGDYDLRVESQIGTVWKLALMIEEFGLDYDATLIDPDRRLVEIHAPDGQNDAIQQMEHGLNTVLGGYRALGRLYRGIICNDLRQYVMLGDAASMTDGRVTPAPGSDDRWVFTEDNPNRELYVAAGLAASARVLREARPALAAECEAVALALWAGAQTRPEASPSSRFLALSELILTTDDRRLKRMLVQEQGAVIEALPRIGWAIGRVRDQIGDRDFRAAVDAAAQAHLAQLVGRSATDSPYGVPYQPNIWGAGWSIQSFGVEQYFWHRAWPPRPGCCAKPG
;
A
#
# COMPACT_ATOMS: atom_id res chain seq x y z
N MET A 1 56.83 -54.10 -51.65
CA MET A 1 57.02 -54.65 -50.29
C MET A 1 55.86 -54.20 -49.42
N ASN A 2 55.13 -55.20 -48.92
CA ASN A 2 54.15 -55.32 -47.82
C ASN A 2 53.62 -54.09 -47.04
N THR A 3 52.29 -54.08 -46.97
CA THR A 3 51.33 -53.65 -45.91
C THR A 3 51.58 -54.31 -44.52
N PRO A 4 50.73 -54.13 -43.47
CA PRO A 4 50.12 -52.97 -42.80
C PRO A 4 50.15 -53.11 -41.24
N ILE A 5 49.31 -52.34 -40.50
CA ILE A 5 48.70 -52.59 -39.14
C ILE A 5 48.95 -51.43 -38.15
N LEU A 6 47.96 -50.54 -38.00
CA LEU A 6 47.23 -50.25 -36.75
C LEU A 6 46.24 -49.08 -36.96
N ARG A 7 45.09 -49.42 -37.57
CA ARG A 7 43.82 -48.70 -37.39
C ARG A 7 43.11 -49.34 -36.20
N LEU A 8 43.18 -48.78 -34.98
CA LEU A 8 42.19 -49.01 -33.92
C LEU A 8 42.50 -48.14 -32.67
N ALA A 9 42.29 -46.83 -32.69
CA ALA A 9 42.30 -46.02 -31.45
C ALA A 9 41.70 -44.61 -31.54
N TRP A 10 41.40 -44.07 -32.73
CA TRP A 10 41.00 -42.65 -32.88
C TRP A 10 39.61 -42.44 -33.49
N LEU A 11 38.71 -43.41 -33.30
CA LEU A 11 37.27 -43.24 -33.48
C LEU A 11 36.59 -43.83 -32.24
N ILE A 12 36.39 -43.01 -31.20
CA ILE A 12 35.42 -43.08 -30.09
C ILE A 12 35.98 -42.15 -28.99
N LEU A 13 35.94 -40.83 -29.24
CA LEU A 13 35.99 -39.77 -28.20
C LEU A 13 35.57 -38.40 -28.75
N GLY A 14 34.81 -38.41 -29.85
CA GLY A 14 33.98 -37.29 -30.31
C GLY A 14 32.52 -37.53 -29.92
N LEU A 15 32.28 -38.06 -28.72
CA LEU A 15 30.95 -38.07 -28.14
C LEU A 15 30.64 -36.64 -27.73
N CYS A 16 29.82 -36.00 -28.57
CA CYS A 16 29.07 -34.81 -28.30
C CYS A 16 28.86 -34.57 -26.79
N ALA A 17 29.62 -33.63 -26.23
CA ALA A 17 29.11 -32.82 -25.14
C ALA A 17 28.07 -31.85 -25.73
N SER A 18 27.03 -32.40 -26.38
CA SER A 18 25.73 -31.78 -26.38
C SER A 18 25.35 -31.75 -24.92
N SER A 19 25.59 -30.61 -24.27
CA SER A 19 24.90 -30.27 -23.05
C SER A 19 23.43 -30.54 -23.35
N LEU A 20 22.89 -31.62 -22.79
CA LEU A 20 21.47 -31.80 -22.67
C LEU A 20 21.04 -30.68 -21.73
N TRP A 21 20.79 -29.49 -22.30
CA TRP A 21 19.92 -28.53 -21.68
C TRP A 21 18.59 -29.27 -21.61
N ALA A 22 18.33 -29.90 -20.46
CA ALA A 22 16.99 -30.39 -20.16
C ALA A 22 16.05 -29.26 -20.53
N GLN A 23 15.11 -29.51 -21.44
CA GLN A 23 14.06 -28.53 -21.75
C GLN A 23 13.44 -28.16 -20.40
N THR A 24 13.77 -26.97 -19.90
CA THR A 24 13.29 -26.52 -18.60
C THR A 24 11.82 -26.19 -18.77
N SER A 25 10.97 -27.17 -18.46
CA SER A 25 9.54 -26.98 -18.35
C SER A 25 9.20 -26.23 -17.07
N TYR A 26 7.98 -25.71 -16.98
CA TYR A 26 7.48 -25.29 -15.67
C TYR A 26 7.47 -26.46 -14.68
N THR A 27 7.72 -26.12 -13.43
CA THR A 27 7.46 -26.97 -12.27
C THR A 27 6.61 -26.22 -11.26
N LEU A 28 5.57 -26.87 -10.77
CA LEU A 28 4.75 -26.44 -9.66
C LEU A 28 5.55 -26.62 -8.36
N ASP A 29 5.92 -25.52 -7.74
CA ASP A 29 6.77 -25.54 -6.54
C ASP A 29 5.96 -25.76 -5.24
N GLU A 30 6.68 -25.82 -4.11
CA GLU A 30 6.06 -26.02 -2.79
C GLU A 30 5.17 -24.84 -2.36
N ALA A 31 5.46 -23.63 -2.83
CA ALA A 31 4.63 -22.46 -2.61
C ALA A 31 3.37 -22.47 -3.52
N GLY A 32 3.29 -23.42 -4.45
CA GLY A 32 2.17 -23.61 -5.37
C GLY A 32 2.14 -22.56 -6.47
N LEU A 33 3.31 -22.17 -6.99
CA LEU A 33 3.50 -21.35 -8.19
C LEU A 33 4.04 -22.23 -9.31
N LEU A 34 3.66 -21.95 -10.56
CA LEU A 34 4.35 -22.54 -11.71
C LEU A 34 5.61 -21.72 -12.00
N ARG A 35 6.77 -22.37 -11.99
CA ARG A 35 8.06 -21.70 -12.18
C ARG A 35 8.90 -22.37 -13.24
N SER A 36 9.56 -21.56 -14.05
CA SER A 36 10.68 -21.95 -14.90
C SER A 36 11.73 -20.82 -14.88
N PRO A 37 12.99 -21.07 -15.30
CA PRO A 37 13.98 -20.00 -15.39
C PRO A 37 13.43 -18.76 -16.10
N GLY A 38 13.50 -17.60 -15.46
CA GLY A 38 13.02 -16.34 -16.05
C GLY A 38 11.51 -16.17 -16.15
N MET A 39 10.70 -17.08 -15.62
CA MET A 39 9.25 -16.98 -15.71
C MET A 39 8.53 -17.65 -14.53
N ASP A 40 7.76 -16.85 -13.79
CA ASP A 40 6.84 -17.33 -12.76
C ASP A 40 5.39 -17.04 -13.18
N VAL A 41 4.49 -17.97 -12.90
CA VAL A 41 3.04 -17.77 -13.01
C VAL A 41 2.42 -18.01 -11.64
N THR A 42 1.73 -16.99 -11.13
CA THR A 42 0.90 -17.11 -9.93
C THR A 42 -0.57 -17.23 -10.32
N VAL A 43 -1.34 -17.95 -9.51
CA VAL A 43 -2.74 -18.25 -9.77
C VAL A 43 -3.49 -18.06 -8.47
N PHE A 44 -4.11 -16.90 -8.31
CA PHE A 44 -4.90 -16.51 -7.12
C PHE A 44 -4.16 -16.73 -5.79
N THR A 45 -2.86 -16.40 -5.76
CA THR A 45 -2.02 -16.44 -4.56
C THR A 45 -2.30 -15.28 -3.60
N ASP A 46 -2.88 -14.22 -4.16
CA ASP A 46 -3.32 -12.97 -3.57
C ASP A 46 -4.62 -12.56 -4.28
N ILE A 47 -5.52 -11.90 -3.56
CA ILE A 47 -6.83 -11.51 -4.09
C ILE A 47 -7.11 -10.05 -3.72
N TYR A 48 -6.64 -9.14 -4.57
CA TYR A 48 -6.92 -7.72 -4.54
C TYR A 48 -7.14 -7.20 -5.98
N PRO A 49 -8.24 -7.61 -6.63
CA PRO A 49 -8.52 -7.29 -8.04
C PRO A 49 -8.49 -5.80 -8.35
N ASP A 50 -9.02 -4.99 -7.42
CA ASP A 50 -9.18 -3.54 -7.58
C ASP A 50 -7.81 -2.81 -7.60
N GLY A 51 -6.78 -3.41 -7.00
CA GLY A 51 -5.39 -2.94 -7.09
C GLY A 51 -4.58 -3.61 -8.20
N HIS A 52 -5.23 -4.23 -9.19
CA HIS A 52 -4.59 -4.97 -10.28
C HIS A 52 -3.66 -6.10 -9.78
N GLN A 53 -4.09 -6.80 -8.72
CA GLN A 53 -3.34 -7.85 -8.04
C GLN A 53 -4.24 -9.03 -7.67
N THR A 54 -4.59 -9.87 -8.66
CA THR A 54 -5.23 -11.18 -8.45
C THR A 54 -5.05 -12.09 -9.67
N GLY A 55 -5.72 -13.24 -9.65
CA GLY A 55 -5.95 -14.07 -10.83
C GLY A 55 -4.71 -14.77 -11.34
N VAL A 56 -4.67 -15.04 -12.66
CA VAL A 56 -3.46 -15.48 -13.33
C VAL A 56 -2.54 -14.26 -13.53
N THR A 57 -1.34 -14.32 -12.95
CA THR A 57 -0.34 -13.25 -13.03
C THR A 57 0.97 -13.80 -13.59
N LEU A 58 1.56 -13.07 -14.52
CA LEU A 58 2.78 -13.45 -15.24
C LEU A 58 3.93 -12.55 -14.79
N ILE A 59 5.00 -13.17 -14.28
CA ILE A 59 6.23 -12.48 -13.91
C ILE A 59 7.36 -12.98 -14.82
N GLN A 60 7.65 -12.19 -15.86
CA GLN A 60 8.65 -12.50 -16.87
C GLN A 60 9.92 -11.68 -16.59
N HIS A 61 11.06 -12.36 -16.47
CA HIS A 61 12.37 -11.77 -16.20
C HIS A 61 12.37 -10.76 -15.04
N GLY A 62 11.70 -11.11 -13.94
CA GLY A 62 11.61 -10.28 -12.74
C GLY A 62 10.57 -9.15 -12.80
N ARG A 63 9.81 -9.01 -13.90
CA ARG A 63 8.79 -7.97 -14.06
C ARG A 63 7.40 -8.60 -14.14
N ARG A 64 6.44 -8.08 -13.37
CA ARG A 64 5.02 -8.41 -13.55
C ARG A 64 4.56 -7.80 -14.88
N VAL A 65 4.32 -8.64 -15.89
CA VAL A 65 3.97 -8.22 -17.25
C VAL A 65 2.47 -8.31 -17.52
N ALA A 66 1.76 -9.18 -16.81
CA ALA A 66 0.32 -9.30 -16.87
C ALA A 66 -0.24 -9.74 -15.51
N ALA A 67 -1.48 -9.38 -15.20
CA ALA A 67 -2.18 -9.72 -13.96
C ALA A 67 -3.70 -9.82 -14.20
N ASN A 68 -4.46 -10.12 -13.14
CA ASN A 68 -5.92 -10.13 -13.15
C ASN A 68 -6.55 -11.11 -14.17
N GLY A 69 -5.83 -12.19 -14.53
CA GLY A 69 -6.34 -13.26 -15.38
C GLY A 69 -7.54 -13.97 -14.76
N ASP A 70 -8.76 -13.57 -15.09
CA ASP A 70 -10.02 -14.09 -14.53
C ASP A 70 -11.25 -13.74 -15.39
N LEU A 71 -12.40 -14.37 -15.11
CA LEU A 71 -13.68 -14.04 -15.72
C LEU A 71 -14.23 -12.73 -15.14
N ARG A 72 -14.62 -11.80 -16.01
CA ARG A 72 -15.23 -10.50 -15.71
C ARG A 72 -16.60 -10.38 -16.39
N LEU A 73 -17.53 -9.67 -15.74
CA LEU A 73 -18.90 -9.46 -16.23
C LEU A 73 -19.01 -8.32 -17.25
N GLU A 74 -17.96 -7.50 -17.39
CA GLU A 74 -17.84 -6.44 -18.39
C GLU A 74 -16.47 -6.46 -19.08
N VAL A 75 -16.32 -5.69 -20.17
CA VAL A 75 -15.07 -5.59 -20.95
C VAL A 75 -13.95 -4.94 -20.14
N SER A 76 -14.23 -3.78 -19.55
CA SER A 76 -13.28 -2.96 -18.80
C SER A 76 -13.82 -2.68 -17.39
N PRO A 77 -13.61 -3.61 -16.43
CA PRO A 77 -14.10 -3.44 -15.06
C PRO A 77 -13.31 -2.35 -14.31
N GLY A 78 -14.02 -1.58 -13.49
CA GLY A 78 -13.47 -0.61 -12.55
C GLY A 78 -13.40 -1.15 -11.11
N GLN A 79 -13.02 -0.29 -10.17
CA GLN A 79 -12.86 -0.64 -8.75
C GLN A 79 -14.17 -1.10 -8.07
N TRP A 80 -15.34 -0.61 -8.51
CA TRP A 80 -16.65 -1.01 -7.97
C TRP A 80 -17.40 -2.02 -8.86
N SER A 81 -16.75 -2.53 -9.90
CA SER A 81 -17.33 -3.57 -10.75
C SER A 81 -17.44 -4.90 -10.00
N PRO A 82 -18.42 -5.77 -10.34
CA PRO A 82 -18.52 -7.12 -9.80
C PRO A 82 -17.21 -7.91 -9.92
N VAL A 83 -16.73 -8.42 -8.79
CA VAL A 83 -15.57 -9.32 -8.72
C VAL A 83 -15.98 -10.69 -8.15
N PRO A 84 -15.35 -11.79 -8.58
CA PRO A 84 -15.73 -13.11 -8.09
C PRO A 84 -15.21 -13.33 -6.67
N LYS A 85 -15.90 -14.20 -5.93
CA LYS A 85 -15.37 -14.74 -4.68
C LYS A 85 -14.41 -15.89 -4.99
N GLY A 86 -13.21 -15.81 -4.43
CA GLY A 86 -12.24 -16.92 -4.45
C GLY A 86 -12.61 -18.01 -3.44
N GLY A 87 -12.68 -19.24 -3.94
CA GLY A 87 -12.85 -20.48 -3.18
C GLY A 87 -11.57 -21.25 -2.93
N GLN A 88 -11.68 -22.58 -2.95
CA GLN A 88 -10.56 -23.48 -2.74
C GLN A 88 -9.60 -23.45 -3.94
N ARG A 89 -8.30 -23.42 -3.63
CA ARG A 89 -7.21 -23.63 -4.59
C ARG A 89 -6.70 -25.06 -4.49
N ASN A 90 -6.65 -25.77 -5.61
CA ASN A 90 -6.16 -27.15 -5.72
C ASN A 90 -4.87 -27.20 -6.55
N LEU A 91 -3.89 -27.96 -6.06
CA LEU A 91 -2.57 -28.13 -6.66
C LEU A 91 -2.39 -29.60 -7.09
N ASP A 92 -2.54 -29.85 -8.39
CA ASP A 92 -2.24 -31.16 -9.00
C ASP A 92 -0.79 -31.17 -9.48
N ARG A 93 0.08 -31.77 -8.66
CA ARG A 93 1.52 -31.88 -8.97
C ARG A 93 1.83 -32.92 -10.04
N GLU A 94 0.98 -33.93 -10.25
CA GLU A 94 1.23 -34.90 -11.32
C GLU A 94 0.99 -34.27 -12.68
N ARG A 95 -0.09 -33.51 -12.80
CA ARG A 95 -0.46 -32.80 -14.04
C ARG A 95 0.09 -31.39 -14.12
N GLN A 96 0.88 -30.96 -13.13
CA GLN A 96 1.44 -29.61 -13.06
C GLN A 96 0.37 -28.54 -13.29
N THR A 97 -0.78 -28.71 -12.63
CA THR A 97 -1.99 -27.90 -12.82
C THR A 97 -2.41 -27.25 -11.51
N ILE A 98 -2.69 -25.95 -11.56
CA ILE A 98 -3.35 -25.21 -10.49
C ILE A 98 -4.80 -24.99 -10.89
N THR A 99 -5.74 -25.30 -9.99
CA THR A 99 -7.17 -25.02 -10.19
C THR A 99 -7.68 -24.10 -9.09
N GLN A 100 -8.42 -23.07 -9.47
CA GLN A 100 -9.09 -22.16 -8.54
C GLN A 100 -10.61 -22.24 -8.75
N ASP A 101 -11.35 -22.50 -7.66
CA ASP A 101 -12.81 -22.39 -7.64
C ASP A 101 -13.23 -20.93 -7.42
N LEU A 102 -14.18 -20.43 -8.22
CA LEU A 102 -14.67 -19.06 -8.16
C LEU A 102 -16.20 -19.00 -8.35
N TRP A 103 -16.82 -17.94 -7.84
CA TRP A 103 -18.24 -17.68 -8.11
C TRP A 103 -18.66 -16.21 -8.03
N TYR A 104 -19.78 -15.91 -8.67
CA TYR A 104 -20.56 -14.68 -8.51
C TYR A 104 -21.93 -15.02 -7.89
N PRO A 105 -22.50 -14.15 -7.02
CA PRO A 105 -21.88 -12.96 -6.45
C PRO A 105 -20.90 -13.28 -5.29
N ASP A 106 -20.01 -12.35 -4.95
CA ASP A 106 -19.40 -12.34 -3.62
C ASP A 106 -20.39 -11.75 -2.61
N SER A 107 -21.10 -12.61 -1.90
CA SER A 107 -22.08 -12.20 -0.88
C SER A 107 -21.47 -11.35 0.24
N SER A 108 -20.16 -11.43 0.48
CA SER A 108 -19.50 -10.58 1.49
C SER A 108 -19.31 -9.13 1.05
N LYS A 109 -19.44 -8.84 -0.26
CA LYS A 109 -19.33 -7.49 -0.84
C LYS A 109 -20.65 -6.96 -1.41
N ASN A 110 -21.65 -7.82 -1.64
CA ASN A 110 -22.90 -7.41 -2.27
C ASN A 110 -23.69 -6.43 -1.39
N ARG A 111 -23.68 -5.14 -1.76
CA ARG A 111 -24.34 -4.02 -1.06
C ARG A 111 -23.92 -3.83 0.41
N GLN A 112 -22.80 -4.42 0.83
CA GLN A 112 -22.34 -4.37 2.22
C GLN A 112 -20.80 -4.37 2.32
N GLY A 113 -20.29 -3.94 3.47
CA GLY A 113 -18.86 -3.88 3.73
C GLY A 113 -18.25 -2.53 3.36
N PHE A 114 -16.91 -2.48 3.31
CA PHE A 114 -16.13 -1.26 3.10
C PHE A 114 -16.34 -0.67 1.70
N ASN A 115 -16.15 -1.47 0.64
CA ASN A 115 -16.49 -1.07 -0.73
C ASN A 115 -17.67 -1.91 -1.19
N PRO A 116 -18.92 -1.52 -0.88
CA PRO A 116 -20.09 -2.27 -1.30
C PRO A 116 -20.16 -2.28 -2.83
N ILE A 117 -20.30 -3.49 -3.38
CA ILE A 117 -20.44 -3.71 -4.82
C ILE A 117 -21.89 -4.10 -5.10
N LEU A 118 -22.46 -3.60 -6.19
CA LEU A 118 -23.78 -4.03 -6.64
C LEU A 118 -23.62 -5.17 -7.65
N TYR A 119 -24.01 -6.38 -7.27
CA TYR A 119 -23.97 -7.52 -8.17
C TYR A 119 -25.27 -7.60 -9.00
N PRO A 120 -25.17 -7.99 -10.28
CA PRO A 120 -26.36 -8.35 -11.06
C PRO A 120 -26.99 -9.63 -10.50
N ASP A 121 -28.24 -9.89 -10.89
CA ASP A 121 -28.91 -11.17 -10.62
C ASP A 121 -28.33 -12.28 -11.53
N LEU A 122 -27.09 -12.67 -11.24
CA LEU A 122 -26.34 -13.72 -11.92
C LEU A 122 -25.65 -14.60 -10.89
N HIS A 123 -26.04 -15.87 -10.86
CA HIS A 123 -25.37 -16.90 -10.08
C HIS A 123 -24.49 -17.71 -11.02
N LEU A 124 -23.18 -17.62 -10.84
CA LEU A 124 -22.21 -18.25 -11.71
C LEU A 124 -21.15 -18.93 -10.85
N ARG A 125 -20.92 -20.22 -11.06
CA ARG A 125 -19.78 -20.95 -10.49
C ARG A 125 -18.91 -21.48 -11.60
N TYR A 126 -17.60 -21.34 -11.44
CA TYR A 126 -16.63 -21.75 -12.44
C TYR A 126 -15.28 -22.10 -11.84
N GLN A 127 -14.43 -22.69 -12.66
CA GLN A 127 -13.07 -23.04 -12.32
C GLN A 127 -12.10 -22.44 -13.34
N VAL A 128 -10.99 -21.88 -12.84
CA VAL A 128 -9.84 -21.50 -13.68
C VAL A 128 -8.76 -22.53 -13.47
N HIS A 129 -8.34 -23.19 -14.55
CA HIS A 129 -7.23 -24.14 -14.57
C HIS A 129 -6.03 -23.53 -15.27
N VAL A 130 -4.86 -23.66 -14.66
CA VAL A 130 -3.58 -23.26 -15.26
C VAL A 130 -2.66 -24.47 -15.26
N THR A 131 -2.36 -24.99 -16.46
CA THR A 131 -1.60 -26.23 -16.66
C THR A 131 -0.29 -25.91 -17.37
N ALA A 132 0.84 -26.34 -16.81
CA ALA A 132 2.12 -26.31 -17.50
C ALA A 132 2.08 -27.14 -18.80
N LEU A 133 2.69 -26.64 -19.87
CA LEU A 133 2.91 -27.37 -21.11
C LEU A 133 4.41 -27.56 -21.36
N GLU A 134 4.77 -28.10 -22.53
CA GLU A 134 6.17 -28.23 -22.94
C GLU A 134 6.87 -26.86 -23.03
N GLY A 135 8.14 -26.84 -22.60
CA GLY A 135 8.96 -25.63 -22.53
C GLY A 135 8.39 -24.61 -21.54
N HIS A 136 8.39 -23.34 -21.93
CA HIS A 136 7.93 -22.24 -21.07
C HIS A 136 6.46 -21.85 -21.29
N SER A 137 5.69 -22.72 -21.95
CA SER A 137 4.29 -22.45 -22.28
C SER A 137 3.36 -23.01 -21.20
N PHE A 138 2.18 -22.42 -21.07
CA PHE A 138 1.14 -22.93 -20.19
C PHE A 138 -0.24 -22.67 -20.78
N ARG A 139 -1.20 -23.49 -20.40
CA ARG A 139 -2.60 -23.37 -20.82
C ARG A 139 -3.43 -22.79 -19.69
N VAL A 140 -4.27 -21.82 -20.01
CA VAL A 140 -5.36 -21.35 -19.16
C VAL A 140 -6.67 -21.90 -19.71
N ARG A 141 -7.45 -22.60 -18.89
CA ARG A 141 -8.78 -23.11 -19.25
C ARG A 141 -9.81 -22.66 -18.23
N VAL A 142 -10.97 -22.21 -18.70
CA VAL A 142 -12.11 -21.88 -17.84
C VAL A 142 -13.23 -22.88 -18.06
N ASP A 143 -13.69 -23.52 -16.99
CA ASP A 143 -14.83 -24.43 -16.99
C ASP A 143 -15.97 -23.81 -16.17
N LEU A 144 -17.13 -23.59 -16.79
CA LEU A 144 -18.34 -23.14 -16.09
C LEU A 144 -19.13 -24.34 -15.60
N ALA A 145 -19.72 -24.24 -14.40
CA ALA A 145 -20.60 -25.27 -13.87
C ALA A 145 -21.86 -25.44 -14.74
N GLU A 146 -22.39 -24.32 -15.24
CA GLU A 146 -23.56 -24.24 -16.12
C GLU A 146 -23.31 -23.21 -17.22
N ALA A 147 -24.05 -23.30 -18.32
CA ALA A 147 -23.94 -22.33 -19.40
C ALA A 147 -24.44 -20.96 -18.92
N LEU A 148 -23.83 -19.89 -19.43
CA LEU A 148 -24.30 -18.54 -19.13
C LEU A 148 -25.73 -18.33 -19.65
N PRO A 149 -26.57 -17.57 -18.92
CA PRO A 149 -27.82 -17.05 -19.48
C PRO A 149 -27.57 -16.29 -20.78
N ALA A 150 -28.58 -16.25 -21.65
CA ALA A 150 -28.43 -15.70 -22.99
C ALA A 150 -27.96 -14.24 -23.00
N GLU A 151 -28.41 -13.42 -22.05
CA GLU A 151 -27.98 -12.02 -21.95
C GLU A 151 -26.52 -11.82 -21.49
N TRP A 152 -25.88 -12.85 -20.95
CA TRP A 152 -24.48 -12.81 -20.50
C TRP A 152 -23.50 -13.44 -21.49
N ALA A 153 -23.99 -14.24 -22.45
CA ALA A 153 -23.16 -14.77 -23.52
C ALA A 153 -22.61 -13.63 -24.40
N GLY A 154 -21.31 -13.63 -24.66
CA GLY A 154 -20.61 -12.54 -25.35
C GLY A 154 -20.31 -11.31 -24.48
N ARG A 155 -21.07 -11.10 -23.39
CA ARG A 155 -20.88 -9.99 -22.44
C ARG A 155 -19.95 -10.33 -21.28
N ALA A 156 -20.00 -11.54 -20.73
CA ALA A 156 -18.97 -12.01 -19.81
C ALA A 156 -17.77 -12.55 -20.60
N GLY A 157 -16.56 -12.40 -20.05
CA GLY A 157 -15.35 -12.82 -20.73
C GLY A 157 -14.18 -13.03 -19.79
N PHE A 158 -13.20 -13.83 -20.22
CA PHE A 158 -11.93 -13.94 -19.52
C PHE A 158 -11.04 -12.76 -19.92
N ASN A 159 -10.60 -11.99 -18.94
CA ASN A 159 -9.71 -10.84 -19.10
C ASN A 159 -8.32 -11.17 -18.55
N LEU A 160 -7.29 -10.64 -19.19
CA LEU A 160 -5.92 -10.56 -18.67
C LEU A 160 -5.42 -9.13 -18.90
N GLU A 161 -4.93 -8.50 -17.84
CA GLU A 161 -4.58 -7.08 -17.86
C GLU A 161 -3.07 -6.88 -18.00
N LEU A 162 -2.66 -5.95 -18.85
CA LEU A 162 -1.27 -5.63 -19.15
C LEU A 162 -0.92 -4.21 -18.67
N PHE A 163 0.14 -4.09 -17.86
CA PHE A 163 0.48 -2.81 -17.24
C PHE A 163 0.89 -1.75 -18.27
N PRO A 164 0.17 -0.62 -18.39
CA PRO A 164 0.41 0.35 -19.45
C PRO A 164 1.81 0.97 -19.44
N GLY A 165 2.34 1.30 -18.26
CA GLY A 165 3.66 1.93 -18.11
C GLY A 165 4.82 1.11 -18.67
N HIS A 166 4.67 -0.22 -18.76
CA HIS A 166 5.67 -1.10 -19.37
C HIS A 166 5.56 -1.19 -20.90
N LEU A 167 4.37 -0.87 -21.45
CA LEU A 167 4.01 -1.15 -22.83
C LEU A 167 3.89 0.09 -23.70
N PHE A 168 3.82 1.31 -23.14
CA PHE A 168 3.75 2.52 -23.93
C PHE A 168 4.76 2.58 -25.09
N GLY A 169 4.24 2.75 -26.31
CA GLY A 169 5.03 2.79 -27.55
C GLY A 169 5.58 1.44 -28.01
N ARG A 170 5.40 0.35 -27.25
CA ARG A 170 5.73 -1.00 -27.69
C ARG A 170 4.72 -1.47 -28.72
N GLY A 171 5.17 -2.34 -29.63
CA GLY A 171 4.30 -2.95 -30.64
C GLY A 171 3.43 -4.07 -30.08
N TYR A 172 2.36 -4.38 -30.80
CA TYR A 172 1.65 -5.66 -30.73
C TYR A 172 1.41 -6.20 -32.14
N LEU A 173 1.30 -7.52 -32.26
CA LEU A 173 0.81 -8.20 -33.47
C LEU A 173 -0.39 -9.04 -33.06
N LEU A 174 -1.53 -8.88 -33.70
CA LEU A 174 -2.71 -9.70 -33.47
C LEU A 174 -3.19 -10.24 -34.83
N ASP A 175 -2.83 -11.50 -35.10
CA ASP A 175 -2.87 -12.09 -36.43
C ASP A 175 -2.18 -11.19 -37.47
N GLU A 176 -2.89 -10.72 -38.50
CA GLU A 176 -2.37 -9.84 -39.56
C GLU A 176 -2.32 -8.36 -39.16
N GLN A 177 -2.90 -8.00 -38.01
CA GLN A 177 -2.93 -6.61 -37.53
C GLN A 177 -1.68 -6.30 -36.72
N ALA A 178 -1.10 -5.13 -36.96
CA ALA A 178 0.03 -4.62 -36.20
C ALA A 178 -0.29 -3.21 -35.69
N GLY A 179 0.12 -2.91 -34.46
CA GLY A 179 -0.08 -1.60 -33.87
C GLY A 179 0.86 -1.34 -32.71
N HIS A 180 0.60 -0.26 -31.99
CA HIS A 180 1.36 0.12 -30.80
C HIS A 180 0.42 0.38 -29.63
N PHE A 181 0.89 0.11 -28.42
CA PHE A 181 0.19 0.50 -27.20
C PHE A 181 0.30 2.02 -27.02
N PRO A 182 -0.82 2.77 -27.05
CA PRO A 182 -0.78 4.22 -27.03
C PRO A 182 -0.48 4.77 -25.64
N ARG A 183 0.19 5.93 -25.55
CA ARG A 183 0.48 6.59 -24.26
C ARG A 183 -0.78 7.10 -23.56
N GLN A 184 -1.75 7.54 -24.33
CA GLN A 184 -3.05 8.01 -23.87
C GLN A 184 -4.16 7.17 -24.52
N ALA A 185 -5.31 7.03 -23.86
CA ALA A 185 -6.47 6.41 -24.49
C ALA A 185 -6.94 7.27 -25.67
N ASN A 186 -7.18 6.65 -26.82
CA ASN A 186 -7.61 7.34 -28.04
C ASN A 186 -8.90 6.71 -28.57
N GLY A 187 -9.71 7.52 -29.26
CA GLY A 187 -10.89 7.04 -29.96
C GLY A 187 -10.55 6.23 -31.24
N PRO A 188 -11.59 5.77 -31.98
CA PRO A 188 -13.00 6.09 -31.80
C PRO A 188 -13.62 5.40 -30.58
N VAL A 189 -14.53 6.10 -29.91
CA VAL A 189 -15.30 5.59 -28.75
C VAL A 189 -16.67 5.06 -29.21
N GLN A 190 -17.15 4.01 -28.56
CA GLN A 190 -18.46 3.39 -28.77
C GLN A 190 -19.11 3.04 -27.43
N MET A 191 -20.44 2.90 -27.43
CA MET A 191 -21.16 2.38 -26.27
C MET A 191 -21.15 0.85 -26.30
N VAL A 192 -20.69 0.22 -25.23
CA VAL A 192 -20.69 -1.23 -25.03
C VAL A 192 -21.35 -1.51 -23.68
N ASP A 193 -22.53 -2.15 -23.68
CA ASP A 193 -23.26 -2.50 -22.47
C ASP A 193 -23.47 -1.35 -21.46
N GLY A 194 -23.66 -0.12 -21.98
CA GLY A 194 -23.85 1.09 -21.17
C GLY A 194 -22.58 1.87 -20.84
N GLU A 195 -21.41 1.37 -21.23
CA GLU A 195 -20.11 2.01 -20.99
C GLU A 195 -19.51 2.61 -22.27
N ALA A 196 -18.89 3.79 -22.14
CA ALA A 196 -18.18 4.44 -23.24
C ALA A 196 -16.74 3.90 -23.34
N LEU A 197 -16.46 3.05 -24.34
CA LEU A 197 -15.17 2.40 -24.53
C LEU A 197 -14.57 2.72 -25.90
N ALA A 198 -13.24 2.84 -25.98
CA ALA A 198 -12.56 2.87 -27.26
C ALA A 198 -12.79 1.53 -27.98
N ARG A 199 -12.90 1.55 -29.32
CA ARG A 199 -12.90 0.30 -30.09
C ARG A 199 -11.67 -0.54 -29.75
N PRO A 200 -11.74 -1.89 -29.84
CA PRO A 200 -10.57 -2.73 -29.68
C PRO A 200 -9.43 -2.22 -30.56
N LEU A 201 -8.23 -2.17 -30.01
CA LEU A 201 -6.99 -1.89 -30.73
C LEU A 201 -6.76 -2.91 -31.84
N ALA A 202 -7.19 -4.16 -31.64
CA ALA A 202 -7.30 -5.20 -32.64
C ALA A 202 -8.13 -6.39 -32.09
N SER A 203 -8.59 -7.27 -32.97
CA SER A 203 -9.14 -8.59 -32.62
C SER A 203 -8.57 -9.71 -33.51
N GLY A 204 -8.35 -10.92 -32.98
CA GLY A 204 -7.74 -12.05 -33.73
C GLY A 204 -7.59 -13.30 -32.86
N ARG A 205 -6.84 -14.32 -33.27
CA ARG A 205 -6.63 -15.54 -32.46
C ARG A 205 -5.27 -15.63 -31.79
N ARG A 206 -4.27 -14.90 -32.30
CA ARG A 206 -2.89 -14.96 -31.83
C ARG A 206 -2.31 -13.56 -31.57
N LEU A 207 -2.24 -13.18 -30.30
CA LEU A 207 -1.66 -11.91 -29.85
C LEU A 207 -0.19 -12.09 -29.49
N THR A 208 0.74 -11.37 -30.11
CA THR A 208 2.11 -11.18 -29.65
C THR A 208 2.28 -9.80 -29.05
N VAL A 209 2.63 -9.72 -27.77
CA VAL A 209 2.89 -8.48 -27.05
C VAL A 209 4.38 -8.15 -27.13
N ALA A 210 4.73 -6.89 -27.39
CA ALA A 210 6.10 -6.38 -27.43
C ALA A 210 7.07 -7.23 -28.29
N PRO A 211 6.76 -7.49 -29.58
CA PRO A 211 7.52 -8.42 -30.43
C PRO A 211 9.00 -8.05 -30.58
N ALA A 212 9.32 -6.75 -30.50
CA ALA A 212 10.68 -6.22 -30.59
C ALA A 212 11.45 -6.21 -29.25
N CYS A 213 10.89 -6.75 -28.16
CA CYS A 213 11.50 -6.74 -26.83
C CYS A 213 11.55 -8.16 -26.25
N ASP A 214 12.63 -8.90 -26.52
CA ASP A 214 12.79 -10.30 -26.09
C ASP A 214 12.55 -10.54 -24.60
N SER A 215 12.90 -9.58 -23.73
CA SER A 215 12.71 -9.70 -22.28
C SER A 215 11.26 -9.54 -21.83
N GLN A 216 10.36 -9.07 -22.70
CA GLN A 216 8.94 -8.83 -22.40
C GLN A 216 8.00 -9.46 -23.43
N ARG A 217 8.56 -10.12 -24.47
CA ARG A 217 7.78 -10.72 -25.54
C ARG A 217 7.04 -11.94 -25.00
N PHE A 218 5.75 -12.03 -25.26
CA PHE A 218 4.98 -13.24 -25.07
C PHE A 218 3.84 -13.30 -26.08
N THR A 219 3.35 -14.51 -26.36
CA THR A 219 2.23 -14.74 -27.26
C THR A 219 1.06 -15.37 -26.50
N ILE A 220 -0.17 -15.00 -26.82
CA ILE A 220 -1.41 -15.65 -26.38
C ILE A 220 -2.10 -16.20 -27.62
N GLU A 221 -2.41 -17.50 -27.62
CA GLU A 221 -3.19 -18.18 -28.66
C GLU A 221 -4.52 -18.64 -28.07
N SER A 222 -5.64 -18.30 -28.72
CA SER A 222 -6.98 -18.70 -28.26
C SER A 222 -7.62 -19.77 -29.15
N HIS A 223 -8.01 -20.88 -28.53
CA HIS A 223 -8.63 -22.03 -29.20
C HIS A 223 -10.16 -22.00 -29.21
N THR A 224 -10.79 -21.12 -28.43
CA THR A 224 -12.25 -21.05 -28.32
C THR A 224 -12.85 -19.87 -29.08
N ALA A 225 -12.51 -18.64 -28.70
CA ALA A 225 -13.03 -17.39 -29.29
C ALA A 225 -11.88 -16.44 -29.69
N PRO A 226 -12.11 -15.46 -30.58
CA PRO A 226 -11.12 -14.41 -30.82
C PRO A 226 -10.71 -13.69 -29.51
N LEU A 227 -9.44 -13.35 -29.43
CA LEU A 227 -8.89 -12.36 -28.52
C LEU A 227 -9.26 -10.97 -29.00
N GLU A 228 -9.57 -10.09 -28.06
CA GLU A 228 -9.77 -8.67 -28.27
C GLU A 228 -8.75 -7.92 -27.40
N LEU A 229 -8.08 -6.93 -27.97
CA LEU A 229 -7.17 -6.06 -27.24
C LEU A 229 -7.82 -4.70 -27.01
N TRP A 230 -8.14 -4.38 -25.76
CA TRP A 230 -8.81 -3.14 -25.37
C TRP A 230 -7.90 -2.21 -24.56
N ASP A 231 -8.24 -0.92 -24.56
CA ASP A 231 -7.63 0.08 -23.69
C ASP A 231 -8.61 0.49 -22.58
N GLY A 232 -8.50 -0.15 -21.42
CA GLY A 232 -9.37 0.09 -20.27
C GLY A 232 -9.21 1.49 -19.66
N ARG A 233 -8.23 2.27 -20.13
CA ARG A 233 -8.07 3.67 -19.73
C ARG A 233 -9.12 4.59 -20.31
N THR A 234 -9.94 4.08 -21.24
CA THR A 234 -10.97 4.89 -21.89
C THR A 234 -12.10 5.26 -20.94
N ASN A 235 -12.54 4.32 -20.10
CA ASN A 235 -13.57 4.57 -19.09
C ASN A 235 -13.00 4.77 -17.67
N HIS A 236 -11.76 4.33 -17.40
CA HIS A 236 -11.15 4.45 -16.07
C HIS A 236 -9.70 4.94 -16.16
N ASN A 237 -9.35 6.11 -15.61
CA ASN A 237 -7.98 6.65 -15.70
C ASN A 237 -6.89 5.73 -15.11
N ASN A 238 -7.24 4.87 -14.15
CA ASN A 238 -6.37 3.84 -13.56
C ASN A 238 -6.40 2.50 -14.31
N GLY A 239 -7.22 2.34 -15.35
CA GLY A 239 -7.38 1.11 -16.13
C GLY A 239 -6.09 0.66 -16.82
N TRP A 240 -6.05 -0.63 -17.17
CA TRP A 240 -4.92 -1.26 -17.87
C TRP A 240 -5.30 -1.61 -19.31
N PHE A 241 -4.34 -2.07 -20.13
CA PHE A 241 -4.69 -2.73 -21.38
C PHE A 241 -5.29 -4.09 -21.07
N ILE A 242 -6.32 -4.51 -21.81
CA ILE A 242 -7.06 -5.73 -21.52
C ILE A 242 -7.01 -6.64 -22.73
N VAL A 243 -6.49 -7.84 -22.55
CA VAL A 243 -6.67 -8.95 -23.49
C VAL A 243 -7.90 -9.73 -23.04
N ARG A 244 -8.85 -9.94 -23.94
CA ARG A 244 -10.15 -10.51 -23.59
C ARG A 244 -10.59 -11.60 -24.55
N SER A 245 -11.26 -12.64 -24.04
CA SER A 245 -12.08 -13.55 -24.83
C SER A 245 -13.49 -13.62 -24.25
N PRO A 246 -14.52 -13.21 -25.02
CA PRO A 246 -15.92 -13.39 -24.65
C PRO A 246 -16.31 -14.87 -24.52
N ILE A 247 -17.23 -15.19 -23.60
CA ILE A 247 -17.78 -16.54 -23.45
C ILE A 247 -18.89 -16.76 -24.48
N ALA A 248 -18.78 -17.83 -25.28
CA ALA A 248 -19.80 -18.19 -26.27
C ALA A 248 -21.08 -18.75 -25.61
N ALA A 249 -22.22 -18.54 -26.27
CA ALA A 249 -23.50 -19.09 -25.82
C ALA A 249 -23.45 -20.63 -25.71
N GLY A 250 -23.98 -21.18 -24.61
CA GLY A 250 -23.99 -22.62 -24.36
C GLY A 250 -22.65 -23.23 -23.95
N ALA A 251 -21.56 -22.46 -23.90
CA ALA A 251 -20.26 -22.95 -23.50
C ALA A 251 -20.21 -23.24 -21.99
N THR A 252 -19.58 -24.37 -21.62
CA THR A 252 -19.39 -24.77 -20.22
C THR A 252 -17.96 -25.23 -19.98
N ARG A 253 -17.64 -26.47 -20.32
CA ARG A 253 -16.28 -27.03 -20.23
C ARG A 253 -15.41 -26.46 -21.35
N GLY A 254 -14.25 -25.93 -21.00
CA GLY A 254 -13.38 -25.25 -21.96
C GLY A 254 -14.06 -24.04 -22.59
N ALA A 255 -14.85 -23.30 -21.81
CA ALA A 255 -15.49 -22.06 -22.27
C ALA A 255 -14.45 -21.02 -22.73
N VAL A 256 -13.27 -21.03 -22.09
CA VAL A 256 -12.07 -20.36 -22.57
C VAL A 256 -10.93 -21.36 -22.59
N GLU A 257 -10.14 -21.36 -23.65
CA GLU A 257 -8.88 -22.09 -23.72
C GLU A 257 -7.82 -21.25 -24.42
N TRP A 258 -6.87 -20.75 -23.62
CA TRP A 258 -5.70 -20.01 -24.09
C TRP A 258 -4.44 -20.79 -23.86
N VAL A 259 -3.53 -20.76 -24.83
CA VAL A 259 -2.13 -21.17 -24.64
C VAL A 259 -1.26 -19.92 -24.67
N ILE A 260 -0.45 -19.76 -23.62
CA ILE A 260 0.43 -18.62 -23.47
C ILE A 260 1.87 -19.08 -23.64
N HIS A 261 2.59 -18.40 -24.53
CA HIS A 261 3.98 -18.64 -24.91
C HIS A 261 4.87 -17.43 -24.55
N PRO A 262 5.32 -17.32 -23.30
CA PRO A 262 6.36 -16.38 -22.90
C PRO A 262 7.67 -16.67 -23.64
N HIS A 263 8.34 -15.61 -24.10
CA HIS A 263 9.72 -15.72 -24.56
C HIS A 263 10.67 -15.65 -23.37
N VAL A 264 11.41 -16.73 -23.11
CA VAL A 264 12.39 -16.78 -22.02
C VAL A 264 13.79 -16.67 -22.60
N LEU A 265 14.58 -15.75 -22.05
CA LEU A 265 15.97 -15.56 -22.44
C LEU A 265 16.82 -16.74 -21.94
N PRO A 266 17.55 -17.46 -22.83
CA PRO A 266 18.40 -18.57 -22.42
C PRO A 266 19.43 -18.15 -21.37
N GLY A 267 19.55 -18.94 -20.30
CA GLY A 267 20.50 -18.65 -19.22
C GLY A 267 20.16 -17.39 -18.41
N TRP A 268 18.95 -16.83 -18.54
CA TRP A 268 18.58 -15.65 -17.79
C TRP A 268 18.64 -15.90 -16.28
N GLN A 269 19.22 -14.92 -15.60
CA GLN A 269 19.33 -14.86 -14.17
C GLN A 269 18.99 -13.45 -13.73
N TYR A 270 18.22 -13.35 -12.64
CA TYR A 270 17.91 -12.05 -12.05
C TYR A 270 19.20 -11.37 -11.61
N ARG A 271 19.42 -10.13 -12.08
CA ARG A 271 20.59 -9.36 -11.71
C ARG A 271 20.48 -8.92 -10.25
N PRO A 272 21.55 -9.03 -9.44
CA PRO A 272 21.49 -8.60 -8.06
C PRO A 272 21.10 -7.12 -7.92
N VAL A 273 20.19 -6.83 -7.00
CA VAL A 273 19.79 -5.48 -6.62
C VAL A 273 20.46 -5.13 -5.29
N ILE A 274 21.22 -4.04 -5.29
CA ILE A 274 21.95 -3.55 -4.13
C ILE A 274 21.09 -2.49 -3.45
N GLN A 275 20.66 -2.78 -2.23
CA GLN A 275 19.78 -1.91 -1.45
C GLN A 275 20.55 -1.31 -0.28
N VAL A 276 20.50 0.01 -0.21
CA VAL A 276 21.07 0.85 0.84
C VAL A 276 20.09 1.99 1.13
N SER A 277 20.24 2.66 2.27
CA SER A 277 19.44 3.85 2.60
C SER A 277 19.54 4.88 1.47
N GLN A 278 18.40 5.35 0.96
CA GLN A 278 18.35 6.41 -0.04
C GLN A 278 18.72 7.78 0.50
N LEU A 279 18.52 7.99 1.81
CA LEU A 279 18.94 9.21 2.49
C LEU A 279 20.43 9.18 2.82
N GLY A 280 20.96 8.02 3.22
CA GLY A 280 22.31 7.83 3.74
C GLY A 280 22.34 7.29 5.17
N TYR A 281 23.47 7.46 5.85
CA TYR A 281 23.70 6.95 7.21
C TYR A 281 24.35 7.99 8.14
N HIS A 282 23.91 8.04 9.39
CA HIS A 282 24.64 8.75 10.44
C HIS A 282 25.93 7.98 10.81
N PRO A 283 27.07 8.64 11.09
CA PRO A 283 28.33 7.98 11.45
C PRO A 283 28.20 6.95 12.58
N ALA A 284 27.38 7.24 13.59
CA ALA A 284 27.16 6.34 14.73
C ALA A 284 26.07 5.27 14.50
N ALA A 285 25.27 5.39 13.43
CA ALA A 285 24.18 4.44 13.17
C ALA A 285 24.73 3.11 12.61
N PRO A 286 24.02 1.99 12.85
CA PRO A 286 24.20 0.77 12.08
C PRO A 286 24.07 1.04 10.58
N LYS A 287 24.90 0.39 9.77
CA LYS A 287 24.94 0.56 8.32
C LYS A 287 25.02 -0.79 7.65
N GLN A 288 24.07 -1.05 6.76
CA GLN A 288 23.95 -2.34 6.09
C GLN A 288 23.62 -2.20 4.62
N VAL A 289 24.20 -3.10 3.84
CA VAL A 289 23.80 -3.39 2.46
C VAL A 289 22.93 -4.63 2.49
N VAL A 290 21.77 -4.57 1.87
CA VAL A 290 20.93 -5.76 1.57
C VAL A 290 21.05 -6.04 0.07
N ILE A 291 21.44 -7.25 -0.29
CA ILE A 291 21.57 -7.67 -1.68
C ILE A 291 20.48 -8.70 -1.97
N GLU A 292 19.56 -8.35 -2.86
CA GLU A 292 18.57 -9.26 -3.41
C GLU A 292 19.11 -9.90 -4.69
N GLN A 293 19.09 -11.21 -4.81
CA GLN A 293 19.56 -11.92 -6.01
C GLN A 293 18.64 -13.08 -6.40
N ASP A 294 18.87 -13.65 -7.59
CA ASP A 294 18.08 -14.75 -8.14
C ASP A 294 17.91 -15.87 -7.11
N ARG A 295 16.70 -16.47 -7.02
CA ARG A 295 16.42 -17.53 -6.06
C ARG A 295 17.40 -18.70 -6.12
N ARG A 296 17.88 -18.99 -7.32
CA ARG A 296 18.79 -20.11 -7.61
C ARG A 296 20.25 -19.75 -7.29
N ASP A 297 20.53 -18.48 -7.03
CA ASP A 297 21.86 -18.00 -6.71
C ASP A 297 22.12 -18.07 -5.21
N SER A 298 22.73 -19.18 -4.80
CA SER A 298 23.16 -19.42 -3.43
C SER A 298 24.60 -18.95 -3.17
N SER A 299 25.22 -18.20 -4.08
CA SER A 299 26.62 -17.81 -3.95
C SER A 299 26.77 -16.35 -3.51
N ALA A 300 27.79 -16.09 -2.67
CA ALA A 300 28.23 -14.75 -2.33
C ALA A 300 29.54 -14.42 -3.06
N SER A 301 29.67 -13.21 -3.57
CA SER A 301 30.91 -12.69 -4.18
C SER A 301 31.46 -11.52 -3.37
N PRO A 302 32.73 -11.14 -3.57
CA PRO A 302 33.24 -9.90 -3.00
C PRO A 302 32.40 -8.69 -3.46
N LEU A 303 31.98 -7.85 -2.51
CA LEU A 303 31.53 -6.50 -2.77
C LEU A 303 32.69 -5.51 -2.57
N ALA A 304 32.57 -4.35 -3.20
CA ALA A 304 33.45 -3.21 -2.97
C ALA A 304 32.62 -1.99 -2.56
N LEU A 305 33.11 -1.28 -1.56
CA LEU A 305 32.61 0.03 -1.16
C LEU A 305 33.60 1.08 -1.65
N TYR A 306 33.07 2.08 -2.33
CA TYR A 306 33.82 3.20 -2.88
C TYR A 306 33.43 4.47 -2.16
N ARG A 307 34.42 5.34 -1.93
CA ARG A 307 34.20 6.76 -1.66
C ARG A 307 34.25 7.52 -2.98
N LEU A 308 33.26 8.35 -3.24
CA LEU A 308 33.24 9.21 -4.42
C LEU A 308 34.08 10.46 -4.12
N THR A 309 35.06 10.72 -4.98
CA THR A 309 35.99 11.86 -4.88
C THR A 309 35.94 12.70 -6.16
N GLU A 310 36.66 13.81 -6.19
CA GLU A 310 36.81 14.66 -7.39
C GLU A 310 37.40 13.92 -8.59
N THR A 311 38.17 12.84 -8.36
CA THR A 311 38.76 12.01 -9.42
C THR A 311 37.92 10.77 -9.75
N GLY A 312 36.75 10.62 -9.12
CA GLY A 312 35.87 9.46 -9.28
C GLY A 312 35.86 8.51 -8.07
N PRO A 313 35.26 7.31 -8.23
CA PRO A 313 35.16 6.31 -7.16
C PRO A 313 36.53 5.75 -6.77
N GLN A 314 36.88 5.87 -5.48
CA GLN A 314 38.09 5.29 -4.89
C GLN A 314 37.70 4.15 -3.94
N PRO A 315 38.25 2.93 -4.10
CA PRO A 315 37.90 1.81 -3.24
C PRO A 315 38.36 2.09 -1.80
N VAL A 316 37.44 1.98 -0.84
CA VAL A 316 37.74 2.14 0.59
C VAL A 316 37.65 0.84 1.36
N ARG A 317 36.87 -0.12 0.86
CA ARG A 317 36.68 -1.41 1.50
C ARG A 317 36.24 -2.47 0.51
N THR A 318 36.61 -3.71 0.78
CA THR A 318 36.02 -4.90 0.16
C THR A 318 35.59 -5.88 1.23
N GLY A 319 34.56 -6.67 0.97
CA GLY A 319 34.11 -7.71 1.88
C GLY A 319 33.24 -8.74 1.18
N ILE A 320 32.95 -9.85 1.85
CA ILE A 320 32.02 -10.86 1.35
C ILE A 320 30.73 -10.71 2.17
N PRO A 321 29.58 -10.44 1.53
CA PRO A 321 28.30 -10.36 2.22
C PRO A 321 27.91 -11.75 2.76
N ALA A 322 27.33 -11.78 3.96
CA ALA A 322 26.85 -13.01 4.58
C ALA A 322 25.50 -13.42 4.00
N HIS A 323 25.26 -14.73 3.89
CA HIS A 323 23.94 -15.24 3.53
C HIS A 323 22.93 -14.91 4.64
N TRP A 324 21.81 -14.30 4.25
CA TRP A 324 20.67 -14.14 5.15
C TRP A 324 19.65 -15.27 4.93
N GLY A 325 19.32 -15.58 3.66
CA GLY A 325 18.40 -16.66 3.31
C GLY A 325 17.40 -16.30 2.22
N THR A 326 16.33 -17.08 2.13
CA THR A 326 15.27 -16.88 1.13
C THR A 326 14.13 -16.05 1.72
N PHE A 327 13.73 -15.00 1.02
CA PHE A 327 12.54 -14.22 1.35
C PHE A 327 11.67 -14.04 0.11
N LEU A 328 10.41 -14.43 0.20
CA LEU A 328 9.46 -14.44 -0.91
C LEU A 328 10.05 -15.12 -2.16
N ARG A 329 10.34 -14.35 -3.22
CA ARG A 329 10.81 -14.85 -4.52
C ARG A 329 12.34 -14.93 -4.64
N TYR A 330 13.11 -14.33 -3.74
CA TYR A 330 14.56 -14.09 -3.94
C TYR A 330 15.44 -14.67 -2.82
N GLN A 331 16.74 -14.79 -3.09
CA GLN A 331 17.77 -14.99 -2.06
C GLN A 331 18.32 -13.63 -1.63
N TYR A 332 18.68 -13.52 -0.36
CA TYR A 332 19.21 -12.29 0.22
C TYR A 332 20.55 -12.51 0.92
N LEU A 333 21.44 -11.54 0.72
CA LEU A 333 22.71 -11.40 1.44
C LEU A 333 22.72 -10.07 2.21
N ARG A 334 23.50 -10.01 3.29
CA ARG A 334 23.70 -8.79 4.09
C ARG A 334 25.17 -8.51 4.29
N TYR A 335 25.54 -7.22 4.26
CA TYR A 335 26.88 -6.78 4.62
C TYR A 335 26.82 -5.60 5.57
N ASP A 336 27.42 -5.75 6.74
CA ASP A 336 27.56 -4.68 7.73
C ASP A 336 28.83 -3.88 7.46
N PHE A 337 28.70 -2.56 7.44
CA PHE A 337 29.82 -1.63 7.33
C PHE A 337 29.72 -0.50 8.35
N SER A 338 29.12 -0.80 9.51
CA SER A 338 28.81 0.17 10.55
C SER A 338 30.05 0.85 11.14
N ASP A 339 31.19 0.18 11.12
CA ASP A 339 32.49 0.69 11.53
C ASP A 339 33.08 1.73 10.57
N LEU A 340 32.57 1.85 9.34
CA LEU A 340 32.87 3.01 8.50
C LEU A 340 32.08 4.22 9.02
N THR A 341 32.79 5.16 9.62
CA THR A 341 32.22 6.37 10.23
C THR A 341 32.67 7.66 9.55
N GLU A 342 33.66 7.58 8.66
CA GLU A 342 34.22 8.75 7.99
C GLU A 342 33.15 9.44 7.11
N PRO A 343 32.91 10.75 7.30
CA PRO A 343 31.97 11.46 6.46
C PRO A 343 32.38 11.51 4.98
N GLY A 344 31.39 11.39 4.09
CA GLY A 344 31.63 11.42 2.65
C GLY A 344 30.46 10.86 1.84
N LEU A 345 30.61 10.87 0.51
CA LEU A 345 29.67 10.26 -0.41
C LEU A 345 30.20 8.89 -0.83
N TYR A 346 29.38 7.86 -0.72
CA TYR A 346 29.78 6.47 -0.94
C TYR A 346 28.89 5.77 -1.96
N GLN A 347 29.41 4.68 -2.52
CA GLN A 347 28.70 3.80 -3.44
C GLN A 347 29.15 2.36 -3.24
N VAL A 348 28.21 1.42 -3.33
CA VAL A 348 28.48 -0.02 -3.23
C VAL A 348 28.47 -0.63 -4.63
N GLU A 349 29.41 -1.54 -4.90
CA GLU A 349 29.43 -2.39 -6.08
C GLU A 349 29.40 -3.87 -5.71
N TYR A 350 28.58 -4.64 -6.41
CA TYR A 350 28.52 -6.09 -6.29
C TYR A 350 28.28 -6.69 -7.68
N ARG A 351 29.19 -7.55 -8.15
CA ARG A 351 29.13 -8.19 -9.47
C ARG A 351 28.88 -7.21 -10.63
N GLY A 352 29.57 -6.06 -10.59
CA GLY A 352 29.45 -5.01 -11.60
C GLY A 352 28.14 -4.21 -11.56
N GLN A 353 27.20 -4.51 -10.64
CA GLN A 353 26.08 -3.62 -10.34
C GLN A 353 26.51 -2.61 -9.28
N ARG A 354 25.97 -1.39 -9.34
CA ARG A 354 26.25 -0.33 -8.37
C ARG A 354 24.96 0.19 -7.73
N SER A 355 25.02 0.52 -6.45
CA SER A 355 23.95 1.27 -5.77
C SER A 355 23.88 2.72 -6.29
N HIS A 356 22.82 3.45 -5.95
CA HIS A 356 22.88 4.91 -5.97
C HIS A 356 23.95 5.42 -4.96
N PRO A 357 24.50 6.62 -5.17
CA PRO A 357 25.35 7.26 -4.17
C PRO A 357 24.59 7.58 -2.90
N PHE A 358 25.22 7.43 -1.73
CA PHE A 358 24.63 7.76 -0.44
C PHE A 358 25.65 8.43 0.50
N PRO A 359 25.25 9.44 1.28
CA PRO A 359 26.15 10.09 2.22
C PRO A 359 26.30 9.30 3.52
N ILE A 360 27.48 9.40 4.14
CA ILE A 360 27.67 9.23 5.58
C ILE A 360 27.95 10.62 6.14
N ARG A 361 27.10 11.13 7.03
CA ARG A 361 27.25 12.47 7.63
C ARG A 361 26.41 12.62 8.90
N ALA A 362 26.85 13.48 9.82
CA ALA A 362 26.19 13.66 11.11
C ALA A 362 24.87 14.44 11.01
N ASP A 363 24.79 15.39 10.08
CA ASP A 363 23.64 16.25 9.80
C ASP A 363 22.63 15.61 8.81
N LEU A 364 22.52 14.27 8.83
CA LEU A 364 21.80 13.53 7.80
C LEU A 364 20.32 13.94 7.70
N TYR A 365 19.67 14.12 8.84
CA TYR A 365 18.24 14.39 8.97
C TYR A 365 17.91 15.88 9.12
N ASP A 366 18.94 16.74 9.17
CA ASP A 366 18.78 18.18 9.41
C ASP A 366 18.07 18.88 8.25
N ARG A 367 18.18 18.35 7.02
CA ARG A 367 17.55 18.90 5.81
C ARG A 367 17.19 17.81 4.79
N HIS A 368 16.15 18.08 3.99
CA HIS A 368 15.70 17.27 2.83
C HIS A 368 15.23 15.84 3.18
N ALA A 369 14.93 15.57 4.45
CA ALA A 369 14.51 14.26 4.91
C ALA A 369 13.01 14.24 5.25
N TRP A 370 12.60 15.11 6.16
CA TRP A 370 11.22 15.21 6.65
C TRP A 370 10.56 16.56 6.35
N GLN A 371 11.35 17.61 6.09
CA GLN A 371 10.87 18.96 5.81
C GLN A 371 9.86 19.02 4.64
N PRO A 372 10.03 18.25 3.54
CA PRO A 372 9.02 18.21 2.47
C PRO A 372 7.62 17.79 2.94
N VAL A 373 7.48 17.14 4.09
CA VAL A 373 6.17 16.84 4.69
C VAL A 373 5.47 18.12 5.13
N LEU A 374 6.18 19.05 5.79
CA LEU A 374 5.63 20.33 6.23
C LEU A 374 5.57 21.37 5.11
N GLU A 375 6.53 21.35 4.19
CA GLU A 375 6.60 22.32 3.09
C GLU A 375 5.64 22.02 1.94
N TYR A 376 5.39 20.73 1.66
CA TYR A 376 4.63 20.32 0.47
C TYR A 376 3.47 19.41 0.79
N TYR A 377 3.73 18.25 1.40
CA TYR A 377 2.69 17.22 1.52
C TYR A 377 1.49 17.70 2.34
N LEU A 378 1.69 18.18 3.58
CA LEU A 378 0.57 18.66 4.39
C LEU A 378 -0.09 19.89 3.77
N PRO A 379 0.64 20.95 3.34
CA PRO A 379 0.04 22.09 2.65
C PRO A 379 -0.84 21.72 1.45
N VAL A 380 -0.36 20.86 0.55
CA VAL A 380 -1.09 20.46 -0.67
C VAL A 380 -2.34 19.63 -0.36
N GLN A 381 -2.38 18.97 0.81
CA GLN A 381 -3.56 18.23 1.24
C GLN A 381 -4.55 19.09 2.02
N MET A 382 -4.24 20.34 2.38
CA MET A 382 -5.13 21.16 3.21
C MET A 382 -6.46 21.45 2.48
N CYS A 383 -7.56 20.97 3.06
CA CYS A 383 -8.91 21.22 2.59
C CYS A 383 -9.35 22.63 2.99
N HIS A 384 -10.36 23.18 2.31
CA HIS A 384 -10.96 24.49 2.64
C HIS A 384 -10.04 25.70 2.43
N MET A 385 -8.92 25.51 1.74
CA MET A 385 -7.86 26.48 1.53
C MET A 385 -7.45 26.50 0.05
N ARG A 386 -6.99 27.66 -0.43
CA ARG A 386 -6.22 27.77 -1.68
C ARG A 386 -4.74 27.58 -1.39
N ILE A 387 -4.06 26.77 -2.20
CA ILE A 387 -2.64 26.44 -1.98
C ILE A 387 -1.77 26.94 -3.13
N ASN A 388 -0.91 27.92 -2.82
CA ASN A 388 0.02 28.51 -3.76
C ASN A 388 1.47 28.07 -3.46
N GLU A 389 2.27 27.96 -4.52
CA GLU A 389 3.73 27.87 -4.49
C GLU A 389 4.26 28.88 -5.50
N LYS A 390 4.47 30.12 -5.05
CA LYS A 390 4.84 31.25 -5.91
C LYS A 390 3.83 31.46 -7.05
N TYR A 391 4.20 31.07 -8.28
CA TYR A 391 3.34 31.19 -9.45
C TYR A 391 2.50 29.95 -9.74
N ARG A 392 2.74 28.86 -9.01
CA ARG A 392 1.98 27.61 -9.12
C ARG A 392 0.82 27.63 -8.14
N VAL A 393 -0.32 27.13 -8.61
CA VAL A 393 -1.47 26.78 -7.77
C VAL A 393 -1.54 25.26 -7.75
N TRP A 394 -1.54 24.68 -6.55
CA TRP A 394 -1.70 23.25 -6.39
C TRP A 394 -3.17 22.86 -6.50
N HIS A 395 -4.04 23.60 -5.80
CA HIS A 395 -5.48 23.60 -5.99
C HIS A 395 -6.08 24.94 -5.49
N ASP A 396 -7.25 25.30 -5.99
CA ASP A 396 -7.99 26.46 -5.48
C ASP A 396 -8.74 26.13 -4.18
N SER A 397 -9.48 27.09 -3.63
CA SER A 397 -10.30 26.90 -2.42
C SER A 397 -11.37 25.83 -2.65
N CYS A 398 -11.19 24.65 -2.05
CA CYS A 398 -12.08 23.51 -2.22
C CYS A 398 -13.11 23.38 -1.09
N HIS A 399 -14.25 22.73 -1.38
CA HIS A 399 -15.23 22.24 -0.40
C HIS A 399 -15.79 23.30 0.56
N LEU A 400 -15.98 24.55 0.10
CA LEU A 400 -16.49 25.64 0.95
C LEU A 400 -17.95 25.46 1.38
N ASP A 401 -18.64 24.49 0.79
CA ASP A 401 -20.00 24.02 0.99
C ASP A 401 -20.12 22.88 2.03
N ASP A 402 -19.02 22.43 2.62
CA ASP A 402 -19.05 21.39 3.63
C ASP A 402 -19.89 21.76 4.87
N ALA A 403 -20.81 20.90 5.32
CA ALA A 403 -21.31 19.67 4.67
C ALA A 403 -22.78 19.45 5.01
N LEU A 404 -23.46 18.57 4.29
CA LEU A 404 -24.83 18.13 4.61
C LEU A 404 -24.82 16.89 5.50
N MET A 405 -25.79 16.75 6.40
CA MET A 405 -25.91 15.54 7.21
C MET A 405 -26.23 14.32 6.34
N ALA A 406 -25.46 13.24 6.48
CA ALA A 406 -25.65 12.02 5.70
C ALA A 406 -27.05 11.41 5.90
N PRO A 407 -27.65 10.80 4.85
CA PRO A 407 -28.88 10.05 4.98
C PRO A 407 -28.71 8.82 5.88
N THR A 408 -29.73 8.52 6.67
CA THR A 408 -29.77 7.33 7.54
C THR A 408 -29.76 6.04 6.72
N ASP A 409 -29.36 4.94 7.35
CA ASP A 409 -29.32 3.59 6.77
C ASP A 409 -28.49 3.50 5.47
N THR A 410 -27.44 4.31 5.38
CA THR A 410 -26.59 4.43 4.18
C THR A 410 -25.29 3.66 4.36
N ASN A 411 -24.93 2.85 3.37
CA ASN A 411 -23.59 2.26 3.23
C ASN A 411 -22.91 2.87 1.99
N HIS A 412 -22.02 3.82 2.24
CA HIS A 412 -21.30 4.57 1.22
C HIS A 412 -20.29 3.67 0.47
N PHE A 413 -19.97 4.01 -0.77
CA PHE A 413 -19.07 3.23 -1.62
C PHE A 413 -17.59 3.25 -1.20
N ASP A 414 -17.26 3.98 -0.13
CA ASP A 414 -15.90 4.13 0.44
C ASP A 414 -15.85 3.93 1.98
N GLY A 415 -16.70 3.03 2.46
CA GLY A 415 -16.60 2.47 3.82
C GLY A 415 -17.26 3.28 4.92
N TYR A 416 -17.92 4.39 4.57
CA TYR A 416 -18.75 5.15 5.50
C TYR A 416 -20.11 4.51 5.69
N LYS A 417 -20.55 4.42 6.94
CA LYS A 417 -21.86 3.89 7.29
C LYS A 417 -22.59 4.86 8.20
N GLN A 418 -23.78 5.27 7.78
CA GLN A 418 -24.72 5.99 8.62
C GLN A 418 -25.72 4.98 9.22
N GLY A 419 -25.95 5.08 10.53
CA GLY A 419 -26.94 4.26 11.21
C GLY A 419 -28.39 4.66 10.91
N PRO A 420 -29.37 4.05 11.60
CA PRO A 420 -30.78 4.42 11.48
C PRO A 420 -31.09 5.83 12.01
N GLU A 421 -30.16 6.44 12.73
CA GLU A 421 -30.26 7.80 13.27
C GLU A 421 -29.02 8.60 12.88
N THR A 422 -29.18 9.92 12.82
CA THR A 422 -28.08 10.88 12.61
C THR A 422 -27.27 11.12 13.89
N LEU A 423 -27.78 10.69 15.04
CA LEU A 423 -27.16 10.84 16.36
C LEU A 423 -26.86 12.30 16.76
N THR A 424 -27.55 13.26 16.13
CA THR A 424 -27.45 14.70 16.36
C THR A 424 -28.82 15.34 16.16
N ASP A 425 -28.92 16.65 16.36
CA ASP A 425 -30.14 17.41 16.09
C ASP A 425 -30.37 17.70 14.59
N PHE A 426 -29.42 17.35 13.71
CA PHE A 426 -29.54 17.53 12.28
C PHE A 426 -30.26 16.36 11.62
N VAL A 427 -31.17 16.67 10.69
CA VAL A 427 -31.87 15.68 9.85
C VAL A 427 -31.11 15.46 8.54
N PRO A 428 -31.32 14.33 7.81
CA PRO A 428 -30.70 14.09 6.52
C PRO A 428 -30.78 15.27 5.55
N TYR A 429 -29.68 15.52 4.83
CA TYR A 429 -29.49 16.60 3.86
C TYR A 429 -29.55 18.03 4.44
N GLN A 430 -29.69 18.19 5.76
CA GLN A 430 -29.59 19.49 6.39
C GLN A 430 -28.12 19.92 6.42
N ALA A 431 -27.87 21.18 6.05
CA ALA A 431 -26.54 21.77 6.20
C ALA A 431 -26.11 21.82 7.67
N VAL A 432 -24.88 21.40 7.93
CA VAL A 432 -24.24 21.45 9.25
C VAL A 432 -23.22 22.60 9.24
N PRO A 433 -23.50 23.73 9.89
CA PRO A 433 -22.61 24.89 9.90
C PRO A 433 -21.26 24.58 10.56
N GLY A 434 -20.18 25.19 10.03
CA GLY A 434 -18.86 25.15 10.65
C GLY A 434 -18.00 23.93 10.31
N LEU A 435 -18.41 23.12 9.34
CA LEU A 435 -17.61 21.98 8.85
C LEU A 435 -16.71 22.33 7.65
N ASN A 436 -16.90 23.49 7.03
CA ASN A 436 -16.09 23.99 5.90
C ASN A 436 -14.76 24.65 6.32
N GLN A 437 -14.08 24.08 7.31
CA GLN A 437 -12.82 24.61 7.84
C GLN A 437 -11.88 23.51 8.35
N GLY A 438 -10.60 23.65 8.05
CA GLY A 438 -9.57 22.73 8.55
C GLY A 438 -9.52 21.40 7.81
N GLY A 439 -8.59 20.56 8.26
CA GLY A 439 -8.42 19.18 7.79
C GLY A 439 -7.62 19.00 6.52
N TRP A 440 -7.03 17.82 6.37
CA TRP A 440 -6.32 17.40 5.17
C TRP A 440 -7.12 16.34 4.41
N HIS A 441 -7.17 16.42 3.09
CA HIS A 441 -7.61 15.33 2.24
C HIS A 441 -6.89 14.03 2.64
N ASP A 442 -7.66 12.99 2.99
CA ASP A 442 -7.16 11.81 3.73
C ASP A 442 -6.14 11.01 2.94
N ALA A 443 -6.38 10.84 1.64
CA ALA A 443 -5.49 10.08 0.78
C ALA A 443 -5.43 10.70 -0.64
N GLY A 444 -5.70 9.88 -1.65
CA GLY A 444 -5.73 10.31 -3.05
C GLY A 444 -7.08 10.87 -3.49
N ASP A 445 -8.13 10.61 -2.71
CA ASP A 445 -9.42 11.27 -2.74
C ASP A 445 -9.42 12.47 -1.79
N TYR A 446 -10.57 13.14 -1.67
CA TYR A 446 -10.69 14.37 -0.89
C TYR A 446 -11.47 14.24 0.41
N ASP A 447 -11.81 13.02 0.86
CA ASP A 447 -12.53 12.87 2.12
C ASP A 447 -11.74 13.37 3.35
N LEU A 448 -12.47 13.61 4.44
CA LEU A 448 -11.90 13.96 5.74
C LEU A 448 -12.27 12.88 6.75
N ARG A 449 -11.29 12.15 7.27
CA ARG A 449 -11.48 11.10 8.30
C ARG A 449 -10.99 11.54 9.67
N VAL A 450 -11.86 11.56 10.68
CA VAL A 450 -11.49 12.10 12.02
C VAL A 450 -10.30 11.38 12.64
N GLU A 451 -10.13 10.07 12.40
CA GLU A 451 -9.00 9.28 12.90
C GLU A 451 -7.67 9.68 12.23
N SER A 452 -7.68 9.99 10.93
CA SER A 452 -6.48 10.40 10.22
C SER A 452 -6.11 11.84 10.54
N GLN A 453 -7.12 12.72 10.67
CA GLN A 453 -6.91 14.10 11.11
C GLN A 453 -6.22 14.13 12.48
N ILE A 454 -6.82 13.47 13.48
CA ILE A 454 -6.25 13.50 14.83
C ILE A 454 -4.94 12.72 14.93
N GLY A 455 -4.78 11.64 14.16
CA GLY A 455 -3.54 10.86 14.12
C GLY A 455 -2.38 11.72 13.62
N THR A 456 -2.60 12.51 12.58
CA THR A 456 -1.62 13.46 12.03
C THR A 456 -1.30 14.57 13.04
N VAL A 457 -2.31 15.23 13.60
CA VAL A 457 -2.13 16.26 14.63
C VAL A 457 -1.33 15.72 15.82
N TRP A 458 -1.63 14.50 16.25
CA TRP A 458 -0.93 13.88 17.36
C TRP A 458 0.54 13.60 17.03
N LYS A 459 0.86 13.11 15.83
CA LYS A 459 2.27 12.93 15.44
C LYS A 459 3.02 14.26 15.37
N LEU A 460 2.40 15.34 14.88
CA LEU A 460 3.00 16.69 14.92
C LEU A 460 3.27 17.14 16.36
N ALA A 461 2.30 16.95 17.27
CA ALA A 461 2.47 17.24 18.69
C ALA A 461 3.67 16.47 19.30
N LEU A 462 3.77 15.17 19.00
CA LEU A 462 4.91 14.36 19.46
C LEU A 462 6.23 14.82 18.87
N MET A 463 6.27 15.25 17.60
CA MET A 463 7.51 15.78 17.01
C MET A 463 8.01 17.04 17.73
N ILE A 464 7.09 17.94 18.10
CA ILE A 464 7.41 19.14 18.87
C ILE A 464 7.86 18.78 20.29
N GLU A 465 7.11 17.93 20.99
CA GLU A 465 7.43 17.53 22.36
C GLU A 465 8.74 16.76 22.48
N GLU A 466 9.02 15.85 21.55
CA GLU A 466 10.17 14.95 21.62
C GLU A 466 11.45 15.58 21.08
N PHE A 467 11.35 16.41 20.04
CA PHE A 467 12.51 16.91 19.30
C PHE A 467 12.64 18.43 19.30
N GLY A 468 11.71 19.15 19.94
CA GLY A 468 11.70 20.61 19.93
C GLY A 468 11.57 21.17 18.52
N LEU A 469 10.79 20.49 17.67
CA LEU A 469 10.61 20.87 16.27
C LEU A 469 10.13 22.33 16.17
N ASP A 470 10.97 23.17 15.58
CA ASP A 470 10.72 24.57 15.31
C ASP A 470 11.16 24.86 13.87
N TYR A 471 10.19 24.86 12.94
CA TYR A 471 10.42 24.98 11.52
C TYR A 471 9.42 25.95 10.90
N ASP A 472 9.92 26.91 10.11
CA ASP A 472 9.12 27.95 9.46
C ASP A 472 9.55 28.06 8.00
N ALA A 473 8.66 27.63 7.10
CA ALA A 473 8.85 27.74 5.67
C ALA A 473 7.55 28.08 4.93
N THR A 474 6.39 28.07 5.60
CA THR A 474 5.09 28.11 4.95
C THR A 474 4.12 29.03 5.68
N LEU A 475 3.65 30.08 5.00
CA LEU A 475 2.58 30.93 5.49
C LEU A 475 1.26 30.16 5.41
N ILE A 476 0.55 30.07 6.52
CA ILE A 476 -0.83 29.56 6.59
C ILE A 476 -1.72 30.66 7.15
N ASP A 477 -2.57 31.22 6.30
CA ASP A 477 -3.54 32.29 6.63
C ASP A 477 -4.97 31.73 6.62
N PRO A 478 -5.52 31.30 7.77
CA PRO A 478 -6.85 30.71 7.84
C PRO A 478 -7.96 31.73 7.55
N ASP A 479 -7.76 33.02 7.84
CA ASP A 479 -8.76 34.06 7.62
C ASP A 479 -8.96 34.32 6.13
N ARG A 480 -7.86 34.31 5.35
CA ARG A 480 -7.89 34.41 3.89
C ARG A 480 -8.07 33.08 3.19
N ARG A 481 -8.06 31.97 3.93
CA ARG A 481 -8.05 30.59 3.41
C ARG A 481 -6.92 30.38 2.39
N LEU A 482 -5.73 30.85 2.71
CA LEU A 482 -4.58 30.87 1.81
C LEU A 482 -3.36 30.19 2.44
N VAL A 483 -2.65 29.41 1.64
CA VAL A 483 -1.32 28.91 1.96
C VAL A 483 -0.32 29.37 0.91
N GLU A 484 0.84 29.83 1.34
CA GLU A 484 1.97 30.17 0.48
C GLU A 484 3.19 29.32 0.86
N ILE A 485 3.45 28.27 0.08
CA ILE A 485 4.62 27.42 0.25
C ILE A 485 5.90 28.24 -0.01
N HIS A 486 6.91 28.02 0.83
CA HIS A 486 8.20 28.71 0.80
C HIS A 486 8.09 30.23 1.04
N ALA A 487 7.16 30.62 1.89
CA ALA A 487 6.99 31.98 2.37
C ALA A 487 6.87 31.94 3.90
N PRO A 488 7.99 32.03 4.65
CA PRO A 488 7.94 31.96 6.10
C PRO A 488 7.16 33.14 6.70
N ASP A 489 6.43 32.90 7.79
CA ASP A 489 5.58 33.89 8.44
C ASP A 489 5.97 34.20 9.90
N GLY A 490 7.07 33.59 10.37
CA GLY A 490 7.58 33.73 11.73
C GLY A 490 6.94 32.78 12.74
N GLN A 491 6.06 31.87 12.30
CA GLN A 491 5.43 30.87 13.15
C GLN A 491 5.92 29.46 12.78
N ASN A 492 5.81 28.56 13.75
CA ASN A 492 6.17 27.17 13.56
C ASN A 492 5.10 26.47 12.69
N ASP A 493 5.49 26.06 11.49
CA ASP A 493 4.65 25.36 10.51
C ASP A 493 3.92 24.18 11.17
N ALA A 494 4.57 23.42 12.07
CA ALA A 494 3.95 22.27 12.72
C ALA A 494 2.82 22.69 13.67
N ILE A 495 2.95 23.83 14.36
CA ILE A 495 1.88 24.39 15.20
C ILE A 495 0.70 24.83 14.32
N GLN A 496 0.96 25.55 13.23
CA GLN A 496 -0.11 25.99 12.31
C GLN A 496 -0.84 24.81 11.65
N GLN A 497 -0.10 23.76 11.28
CA GLN A 497 -0.69 22.51 10.79
C GLN A 497 -1.55 21.83 11.87
N MET A 498 -1.11 21.79 13.13
CA MET A 498 -1.94 21.30 14.23
C MET A 498 -3.23 22.11 14.38
N GLU A 499 -3.17 23.45 14.31
CA GLU A 499 -4.36 24.30 14.34
C GLU A 499 -5.33 23.98 13.21
N HIS A 500 -4.82 23.80 11.99
CA HIS A 500 -5.64 23.44 10.83
C HIS A 500 -6.32 22.07 10.98
N GLY A 501 -5.61 21.05 11.45
CA GLY A 501 -6.20 19.73 11.73
C GLY A 501 -7.21 19.76 12.89
N LEU A 502 -6.95 20.55 13.93
CA LEU A 502 -7.87 20.70 15.06
C LEU A 502 -9.13 21.48 14.67
N ASN A 503 -9.05 22.39 13.70
CA ASN A 503 -10.22 23.13 13.22
C ASN A 503 -11.32 22.22 12.67
N THR A 504 -10.98 21.10 12.02
CA THR A 504 -11.98 20.11 11.59
C THR A 504 -12.43 19.22 12.76
N VAL A 505 -11.51 18.71 13.59
CA VAL A 505 -11.84 17.78 14.69
C VAL A 505 -12.73 18.46 15.75
N LEU A 506 -12.31 19.62 16.26
CA LEU A 506 -13.07 20.40 17.23
C LEU A 506 -14.24 21.14 16.57
N GLY A 507 -14.13 21.53 15.30
CA GLY A 507 -15.24 22.09 14.52
C GLY A 507 -16.41 21.12 14.45
N GLY A 508 -16.15 19.87 14.08
CA GLY A 508 -17.14 18.80 14.10
C GLY A 508 -17.73 18.56 15.49
N TYR A 509 -16.90 18.50 16.53
CA TYR A 509 -17.38 18.36 17.91
C TYR A 509 -18.30 19.50 18.35
N ARG A 510 -17.94 20.75 18.04
CA ARG A 510 -18.75 21.93 18.35
C ARG A 510 -20.07 21.93 17.57
N ALA A 511 -20.03 21.58 16.29
CA ALA A 511 -21.21 21.61 15.42
C ALA A 511 -22.21 20.49 15.75
N LEU A 512 -21.72 19.28 15.99
CA LEU A 512 -22.54 18.07 16.11
C LEU A 512 -22.80 17.66 17.57
N GLY A 513 -22.09 18.25 18.54
CA GLY A 513 -22.05 17.78 19.93
C GLY A 513 -21.29 16.46 20.12
N ARG A 514 -20.66 15.96 19.05
CA ARG A 514 -19.89 14.72 19.00
C ARG A 514 -18.91 14.72 17.83
N LEU A 515 -18.03 13.71 17.77
CA LEU A 515 -17.14 13.54 16.64
C LEU A 515 -17.90 13.14 15.38
N TYR A 516 -17.56 13.74 14.25
CA TYR A 516 -17.92 13.19 12.95
C TYR A 516 -17.13 11.91 12.69
N ARG A 517 -17.67 11.03 11.85
CA ARG A 517 -16.97 9.85 11.32
C ARG A 517 -16.07 10.28 10.16
N GLY A 518 -16.66 10.87 9.14
CA GLY A 518 -15.94 11.51 8.05
C GLY A 518 -16.84 12.39 7.21
N ILE A 519 -16.22 13.17 6.33
CA ILE A 519 -16.89 14.05 5.38
C ILE A 519 -16.45 13.67 3.98
N ILE A 520 -17.38 13.28 3.11
CA ILE A 520 -17.06 12.71 1.79
C ILE A 520 -18.13 13.08 0.76
N CYS A 521 -17.74 13.23 -0.51
CA CYS A 521 -18.67 13.40 -1.62
C CYS A 521 -19.67 12.24 -1.71
N ASN A 522 -20.83 12.48 -2.30
CA ASN A 522 -21.93 11.50 -2.33
C ASN A 522 -22.12 10.81 -3.69
N ASP A 523 -21.37 11.23 -4.71
CA ASP A 523 -21.43 10.71 -6.06
C ASP A 523 -20.10 10.08 -6.48
N LEU A 524 -20.18 8.95 -7.20
CA LEU A 524 -18.99 8.18 -7.58
C LEU A 524 -18.15 8.92 -8.63
N ARG A 525 -18.78 9.73 -9.50
CA ARG A 525 -18.06 10.52 -10.51
C ARG A 525 -17.25 11.63 -9.85
N GLN A 526 -17.75 12.23 -8.77
CA GLN A 526 -16.98 13.13 -7.89
C GLN A 526 -15.83 12.39 -7.22
N TYR A 527 -16.09 11.23 -6.60
CA TYR A 527 -15.08 10.48 -5.84
C TYR A 527 -13.85 10.10 -6.67
N VAL A 528 -14.05 9.66 -7.93
CA VAL A 528 -12.95 9.28 -8.83
C VAL A 528 -12.35 10.45 -9.59
N MET A 529 -12.74 11.69 -9.28
CA MET A 529 -12.21 12.88 -9.95
C MET A 529 -10.71 13.00 -9.73
N LEU A 530 -9.99 13.35 -10.80
CA LEU A 530 -8.57 13.71 -10.75
C LEU A 530 -8.43 15.17 -11.19
N GLY A 531 -7.51 15.91 -10.55
CA GLY A 531 -7.26 17.31 -10.88
C GLY A 531 -7.43 18.23 -9.68
N ASP A 532 -7.84 19.47 -9.92
CA ASP A 532 -8.01 20.48 -8.87
C ASP A 532 -9.15 20.10 -7.92
N ALA A 533 -8.87 20.00 -6.63
CA ALA A 533 -9.86 19.67 -5.60
C ALA A 533 -11.03 20.65 -5.54
N ALA A 534 -10.82 21.91 -5.92
CA ALA A 534 -11.87 22.92 -5.97
C ALA A 534 -12.91 22.68 -7.07
N SER A 535 -12.65 21.75 -7.99
CA SER A 535 -13.61 21.36 -9.03
C SER A 535 -14.56 20.24 -8.61
N MET A 536 -14.41 19.68 -7.40
CA MET A 536 -15.27 18.58 -6.92
C MET A 536 -16.69 19.07 -6.60
N THR A 537 -16.81 20.27 -6.04
CA THR A 537 -18.08 20.93 -5.71
C THR A 537 -18.11 22.36 -6.25
N ASP A 538 -19.28 22.98 -6.32
CA ASP A 538 -19.44 24.37 -6.74
C ASP A 538 -19.19 25.39 -5.60
N GLY A 539 -18.92 24.89 -4.38
CA GLY A 539 -18.65 25.67 -3.18
C GLY A 539 -19.88 26.37 -2.59
N ARG A 540 -21.10 26.01 -3.03
CA ARG A 540 -22.37 26.58 -2.54
C ARG A 540 -23.22 25.52 -1.86
N VAL A 541 -23.56 25.79 -0.60
CA VAL A 541 -24.45 24.93 0.18
C VAL A 541 -25.81 24.78 -0.50
N THR A 542 -26.15 23.56 -0.90
CA THR A 542 -27.41 23.19 -1.56
C THR A 542 -28.09 22.05 -0.79
N PRO A 543 -28.89 22.34 0.26
CA PRO A 543 -29.47 21.33 1.16
C PRO A 543 -30.58 20.48 0.52
N ALA A 544 -30.21 19.58 -0.38
CA ALA A 544 -31.12 18.73 -1.12
C ALA A 544 -30.49 17.37 -1.45
N PRO A 545 -31.30 16.31 -1.59
CA PRO A 545 -30.82 15.06 -2.19
C PRO A 545 -30.26 15.30 -3.59
N GLY A 546 -29.10 14.73 -3.89
CA GLY A 546 -28.45 14.82 -5.19
C GLY A 546 -27.75 16.15 -5.49
N SER A 547 -27.52 16.99 -4.48
CA SER A 547 -26.53 18.07 -4.59
C SER A 547 -25.11 17.48 -4.64
N ASP A 548 -24.17 18.29 -5.10
CA ASP A 548 -22.74 17.97 -5.12
C ASP A 548 -22.09 18.12 -3.73
N ASP A 549 -22.77 18.76 -2.77
CA ASP A 549 -22.32 18.89 -1.39
C ASP A 549 -21.93 17.54 -0.78
N ARG A 550 -20.81 17.56 -0.06
CA ARG A 550 -20.33 16.39 0.68
C ARG A 550 -21.22 16.09 1.88
N TRP A 551 -21.25 14.83 2.27
CA TRP A 551 -21.99 14.36 3.44
C TRP A 551 -21.07 14.20 4.64
N VAL A 552 -21.51 14.69 5.79
CA VAL A 552 -20.93 14.35 7.09
C VAL A 552 -21.62 13.12 7.67
N PHE A 553 -20.83 12.10 7.97
CA PHE A 553 -21.27 10.89 8.64
C PHE A 553 -21.02 10.98 10.14
N THR A 554 -21.84 10.30 10.93
CA THR A 554 -21.62 10.12 12.36
C THR A 554 -21.57 8.64 12.70
N GLU A 555 -20.89 8.30 13.79
CA GLU A 555 -20.92 6.94 14.32
C GLU A 555 -20.95 6.94 15.84
N ASP A 556 -21.27 5.78 16.41
CA ASP A 556 -21.15 5.50 17.83
C ASP A 556 -20.01 4.49 18.07
N ASN A 557 -18.80 5.00 18.36
CA ASN A 557 -17.59 4.18 18.40
C ASN A 557 -16.62 4.61 19.51
N PRO A 558 -16.60 3.91 20.65
CA PRO A 558 -15.74 4.30 21.77
C PRO A 558 -14.25 4.19 21.45
N ASN A 559 -13.83 3.29 20.56
CA ASN A 559 -12.41 3.17 20.21
C ASN A 559 -11.88 4.41 19.51
N ARG A 560 -12.72 5.02 18.67
CA ARG A 560 -12.40 6.25 17.95
C ARG A 560 -12.44 7.47 18.86
N GLU A 561 -13.44 7.54 19.72
CA GLU A 561 -13.54 8.60 20.74
C GLU A 561 -12.29 8.59 21.64
N LEU A 562 -11.83 7.41 22.08
CA LEU A 562 -10.61 7.26 22.88
C LEU A 562 -9.34 7.61 22.07
N TYR A 563 -9.26 7.20 20.80
CA TYR A 563 -8.12 7.55 19.95
C TYR A 563 -8.03 9.06 19.74
N VAL A 564 -9.16 9.73 19.50
CA VAL A 564 -9.24 11.18 19.39
C VAL A 564 -8.90 11.87 20.71
N ALA A 565 -9.39 11.36 21.84
CA ALA A 565 -9.05 11.87 23.16
C ALA A 565 -7.54 11.84 23.42
N ALA A 566 -6.84 10.79 22.97
CA ALA A 566 -5.39 10.68 23.09
C ALA A 566 -4.66 11.81 22.34
N GLY A 567 -5.02 12.05 21.08
CA GLY A 567 -4.42 13.11 20.28
C GLY A 567 -4.77 14.52 20.75
N LEU A 568 -6.00 14.74 21.23
CA LEU A 568 -6.41 16.02 21.84
C LEU A 568 -5.64 16.29 23.14
N ALA A 569 -5.45 15.30 24.01
CA ALA A 569 -4.65 15.45 25.22
C ALA A 569 -3.18 15.82 24.90
N ALA A 570 -2.57 15.13 23.93
CA ALA A 570 -1.23 15.49 23.46
C ALA A 570 -1.15 16.92 22.91
N SER A 571 -2.15 17.32 22.11
CA SER A 571 -2.25 18.67 21.56
C SER A 571 -2.36 19.73 22.65
N ALA A 572 -3.17 19.47 23.69
CA ALA A 572 -3.34 20.38 24.81
C ALA A 572 -2.04 20.67 25.56
N ARG A 573 -1.13 19.68 25.70
CA ARG A 573 0.19 19.93 26.31
C ARG A 573 1.04 20.84 25.44
N VAL A 574 1.17 20.52 24.16
CA VAL A 574 2.08 21.19 23.23
C VAL A 574 1.63 22.61 22.93
N LEU A 575 0.32 22.83 22.81
CA LEU A 575 -0.26 24.13 22.48
C LEU A 575 -0.41 25.07 23.67
N ARG A 576 -0.14 24.64 24.90
CA ARG A 576 -0.47 25.39 26.12
C ARG A 576 0.12 26.81 26.14
N GLU A 577 1.35 26.95 25.65
CA GLU A 577 2.03 28.25 25.57
C GLU A 577 1.66 29.02 24.30
N ALA A 578 1.70 28.37 23.14
CA ALA A 578 1.51 29.02 21.85
C ALA A 578 0.05 29.40 21.57
N ARG A 579 -0.92 28.61 22.06
CA ARG A 579 -2.37 28.72 21.79
C ARG A 579 -3.20 28.29 23.03
N PRO A 580 -3.17 29.06 24.13
CA PRO A 580 -3.74 28.64 25.41
C PRO A 580 -5.24 28.34 25.37
N ALA A 581 -6.03 29.09 24.58
CA ALA A 581 -7.47 28.85 24.44
C ALA A 581 -7.77 27.51 23.74
N LEU A 582 -7.09 27.26 22.61
CA LEU A 582 -7.22 26.00 21.86
C LEU A 582 -6.75 24.81 22.71
N ALA A 583 -5.64 24.97 23.44
CA ALA A 583 -5.14 23.95 24.35
C ALA A 583 -6.17 23.59 25.45
N ALA A 584 -6.82 24.58 26.04
CA ALA A 584 -7.86 24.37 27.05
C ALA A 584 -9.08 23.64 26.48
N GLU A 585 -9.50 23.96 25.26
CA GLU A 585 -10.57 23.25 24.56
C GLU A 585 -10.19 21.80 24.27
N CYS A 586 -8.99 21.55 23.75
CA CYS A 586 -8.47 20.20 23.52
C CYS A 586 -8.50 19.36 24.81
N GLU A 587 -8.03 19.91 25.93
CA GLU A 587 -8.02 19.21 27.22
C GLU A 587 -9.44 18.88 27.70
N ALA A 588 -10.35 19.85 27.62
CA ALA A 588 -11.73 19.67 28.05
C ALA A 588 -12.46 18.61 27.22
N VAL A 589 -12.32 18.65 25.89
CA VAL A 589 -12.95 17.67 24.99
C VAL A 589 -12.32 16.29 25.14
N ALA A 590 -11.00 16.19 25.32
CA ALA A 590 -10.33 14.91 25.58
C ALA A 590 -10.88 14.22 26.84
N LEU A 591 -11.06 14.98 27.93
CA LEU A 591 -11.65 14.46 29.17
C LEU A 591 -13.12 14.07 29.01
N ALA A 592 -13.90 14.82 28.23
CA ALA A 592 -15.29 14.51 27.94
C ALA A 592 -15.42 13.20 27.14
N LEU A 593 -14.64 13.04 26.07
CA LEU A 593 -14.60 11.81 25.26
C LEU A 593 -14.15 10.61 26.09
N TRP A 594 -13.11 10.77 26.91
CA TRP A 594 -12.66 9.73 27.84
C TRP A 594 -13.78 9.30 28.79
N ALA A 595 -14.46 10.26 29.43
CA ALA A 595 -15.54 9.97 30.36
C ALA A 595 -16.70 9.23 29.71
N GLY A 596 -17.04 9.57 28.46
CA GLY A 596 -18.12 8.92 27.70
C GLY A 596 -17.78 7.53 27.16
N ALA A 597 -16.50 7.28 26.83
CA ALA A 597 -16.10 6.08 26.11
C ALA A 597 -15.44 4.99 26.98
N GLN A 598 -14.72 5.34 28.05
CA GLN A 598 -13.78 4.42 28.70
C GLN A 598 -14.42 3.21 29.39
N THR A 599 -15.68 3.29 29.85
CA THR A 599 -16.38 2.13 30.45
C THR A 599 -17.17 1.30 29.44
N ARG A 600 -17.17 1.67 28.16
CA ARG A 600 -18.00 1.00 27.16
C ARG A 600 -17.45 -0.39 26.83
N PRO A 601 -18.28 -1.43 26.73
CA PRO A 601 -17.82 -2.80 26.45
C PRO A 601 -17.04 -2.95 25.15
N GLU A 602 -17.34 -2.12 24.14
CA GLU A 602 -16.67 -2.14 22.83
C GLU A 602 -15.30 -1.45 22.86
N ALA A 603 -14.97 -0.73 23.93
CA ALA A 603 -13.69 -0.04 24.08
C ALA A 603 -12.56 -1.07 24.29
N SER A 604 -11.71 -1.19 23.28
CA SER A 604 -10.55 -2.07 23.33
C SER A 604 -9.56 -1.60 24.40
N PRO A 605 -8.87 -2.54 25.09
CA PRO A 605 -7.79 -2.19 25.99
C PRO A 605 -6.72 -1.31 25.35
N SER A 606 -6.44 -1.52 24.05
CA SER A 606 -5.46 -0.73 23.32
C SER A 606 -5.84 0.77 23.26
N SER A 607 -7.05 1.08 22.80
CA SER A 607 -7.53 2.48 22.73
C SER A 607 -7.67 3.10 24.12
N ARG A 608 -8.17 2.33 25.11
CA ARG A 608 -8.32 2.81 26.50
C ARG A 608 -6.97 3.19 27.11
N PHE A 609 -6.00 2.28 27.11
CA PHE A 609 -4.70 2.54 27.75
C PHE A 609 -3.88 3.58 27.01
N LEU A 610 -4.08 3.71 25.71
CA LEU A 610 -3.48 4.80 24.96
C LEU A 610 -4.02 6.17 25.41
N ALA A 611 -5.35 6.34 25.41
CA ALA A 611 -5.99 7.57 25.85
C ALA A 611 -5.65 7.90 27.31
N LEU A 612 -5.69 6.90 28.19
CA LEU A 612 -5.32 7.03 29.59
C LEU A 612 -3.88 7.53 29.76
N SER A 613 -2.94 7.02 28.96
CA SER A 613 -1.54 7.44 29.02
C SER A 613 -1.38 8.91 28.64
N GLU A 614 -1.98 9.36 27.53
CA GLU A 614 -1.90 10.76 27.13
C GLU A 614 -2.60 11.71 28.11
N LEU A 615 -3.72 11.29 28.70
CA LEU A 615 -4.40 12.08 29.73
C LEU A 615 -3.57 12.19 31.02
N ILE A 616 -2.87 11.12 31.42
CA ILE A 616 -1.94 11.16 32.56
C ILE A 616 -0.81 12.16 32.28
N LEU A 617 -0.19 12.10 31.09
CA LEU A 617 0.87 13.04 30.70
C LEU A 617 0.37 14.49 30.75
N THR A 618 -0.89 14.71 30.37
CA THR A 618 -1.47 16.06 30.20
C THR A 618 -1.96 16.67 31.49
N THR A 619 -2.56 15.88 32.38
CA THR A 619 -3.27 16.37 33.56
C THR A 619 -2.55 16.10 34.89
N ASP A 620 -1.60 15.17 34.90
CA ASP A 620 -0.98 14.62 36.11
C ASP A 620 -2.00 14.07 37.15
N ASP A 621 -3.24 13.75 36.74
CA ASP A 621 -4.32 13.40 37.66
C ASP A 621 -4.05 12.07 38.38
N ARG A 622 -3.96 12.13 39.70
CA ARG A 622 -3.75 10.98 40.59
C ARG A 622 -4.81 9.89 40.43
N ARG A 623 -6.05 10.23 40.05
CA ARG A 623 -7.13 9.27 39.80
C ARG A 623 -6.84 8.41 38.57
N LEU A 624 -6.38 9.03 37.48
CA LEU A 624 -6.02 8.33 36.24
C LEU A 624 -4.81 7.42 36.46
N LYS A 625 -3.78 7.91 37.18
CA LYS A 625 -2.64 7.07 37.57
C LYS A 625 -3.04 5.86 38.40
N ARG A 626 -3.94 6.03 39.39
CA ARG A 626 -4.47 4.92 40.19
C ARG A 626 -5.25 3.92 39.35
N MET A 627 -6.04 4.39 38.39
CA MET A 627 -6.78 3.51 37.48
C MET A 627 -5.84 2.62 36.67
N LEU A 628 -4.76 3.20 36.11
CA LEU A 628 -3.76 2.43 35.36
C LEU A 628 -3.13 1.33 36.23
N VAL A 629 -2.82 1.63 37.49
CA VAL A 629 -2.26 0.64 38.46
C VAL A 629 -3.28 -0.44 38.80
N GLN A 630 -4.55 -0.08 39.04
CA GLN A 630 -5.61 -1.04 39.36
C GLN A 630 -5.88 -2.03 38.21
N GLU A 631 -5.65 -1.61 36.97
CA GLU A 631 -5.81 -2.43 35.77
C GLU A 631 -4.50 -3.14 35.32
N GLN A 632 -3.52 -3.32 36.23
CA GLN A 632 -2.20 -3.91 35.92
C GLN A 632 -2.26 -5.17 35.05
N GLY A 633 -3.15 -6.12 35.36
CA GLY A 633 -3.28 -7.36 34.59
C GLY A 633 -3.63 -7.12 33.12
N ALA A 634 -4.61 -6.25 32.87
CA ALA A 634 -5.03 -5.88 31.52
C ALA A 634 -3.95 -5.06 30.79
N VAL A 635 -3.20 -4.21 31.50
CA VAL A 635 -2.04 -3.49 30.94
C VAL A 635 -0.98 -4.47 30.47
N ILE A 636 -0.63 -5.48 31.27
CA ILE A 636 0.38 -6.50 30.92
C ILE A 636 -0.08 -7.31 29.71
N GLU A 637 -1.35 -7.71 29.65
CA GLU A 637 -1.91 -8.45 28.51
C GLU A 637 -1.89 -7.63 27.21
N ALA A 638 -2.21 -6.34 27.30
CA ALA A 638 -2.21 -5.44 26.14
C ALA A 638 -0.81 -4.96 25.75
N LEU A 639 0.19 -5.10 26.62
CA LEU A 639 1.52 -4.49 26.49
C LEU A 639 2.20 -4.66 25.12
N PRO A 640 2.12 -5.82 24.42
CA PRO A 640 2.69 -5.95 23.08
C PRO A 640 2.18 -4.93 22.05
N ARG A 641 0.98 -4.37 22.26
CA ARG A 641 0.34 -3.39 21.37
C ARG A 641 0.43 -1.95 21.87
N ILE A 642 0.55 -1.74 23.19
CA ILE A 642 0.47 -0.41 23.83
C ILE A 642 1.68 -0.04 24.67
N GLY A 643 2.69 -0.89 24.75
CA GLY A 643 3.82 -0.65 25.65
C GLY A 643 4.63 0.58 25.28
N TRP A 644 4.65 1.00 24.01
CA TRP A 644 5.21 2.29 23.60
C TRP A 644 4.50 3.49 24.26
N ALA A 645 3.19 3.41 24.50
CA ALA A 645 2.42 4.45 25.18
C ALA A 645 2.61 4.37 26.70
N ILE A 646 2.52 3.16 27.26
CA ILE A 646 2.75 2.91 28.70
C ILE A 646 4.16 3.33 29.13
N GLY A 647 5.16 3.07 28.28
CA GLY A 647 6.54 3.45 28.52
C GLY A 647 6.73 4.95 28.77
N ARG A 648 5.93 5.79 28.11
CA ARG A 648 5.99 7.26 28.26
C ARG A 648 5.47 7.75 29.62
N VAL A 649 4.50 7.05 30.22
CA VAL A 649 3.97 7.39 31.56
C VAL A 649 4.62 6.63 32.69
N ARG A 650 5.39 5.58 32.38
CA ARG A 650 5.99 4.64 33.34
C ARG A 650 6.65 5.33 34.53
N ASP A 651 7.49 6.33 34.29
CA ASP A 651 8.24 7.01 35.37
C ASP A 651 7.39 7.98 36.20
N GLN A 652 6.18 8.34 35.73
CA GLN A 652 5.22 9.14 36.49
C GLN A 652 4.35 8.30 37.45
N ILE A 653 4.43 6.96 37.35
CA ILE A 653 3.71 6.03 38.21
C ILE A 653 4.58 5.69 39.44
N GLY A 654 4.10 6.07 40.62
CA GLY A 654 4.82 5.85 41.89
C GLY A 654 4.72 4.42 42.45
N ASP A 655 3.84 3.59 41.90
CA ASP A 655 3.66 2.20 42.32
C ASP A 655 4.82 1.31 41.82
N ARG A 656 5.60 0.77 42.76
CA ARG A 656 6.82 0.00 42.46
C ARG A 656 6.51 -1.38 41.89
N ASP A 657 5.43 -2.00 42.35
CA ASP A 657 5.05 -3.35 41.93
C ASP A 657 4.51 -3.33 40.50
N PHE A 658 3.69 -2.32 40.19
CA PHE A 658 3.24 -2.06 38.82
C PHE A 658 4.42 -1.84 37.87
N ARG A 659 5.35 -0.95 38.24
CA ARG A 659 6.54 -0.68 37.40
C ARG A 659 7.38 -1.92 37.17
N ALA A 660 7.62 -2.73 38.22
CA ALA A 660 8.38 -3.96 38.10
C ALA A 660 7.69 -4.98 37.19
N ALA A 661 6.37 -5.10 37.28
CA ALA A 661 5.59 -6.02 36.45
C ALA A 661 5.58 -5.61 34.96
N VAL A 662 5.39 -4.31 34.69
CA VAL A 662 5.48 -3.75 33.34
C VAL A 662 6.89 -3.91 32.77
N ASP A 663 7.95 -3.66 33.55
CA ASP A 663 9.33 -3.81 33.12
C ASP A 663 9.68 -5.26 32.74
N ALA A 664 9.19 -6.22 33.52
CA ALA A 664 9.39 -7.64 33.23
C ALA A 664 8.68 -8.04 31.93
N ALA A 665 7.42 -7.62 31.75
CA ALA A 665 6.66 -7.88 30.54
C ALA A 665 7.26 -7.20 29.30
N ALA A 666 7.74 -5.96 29.44
CA ALA A 666 8.42 -5.21 28.39
C ALA A 666 9.70 -5.94 27.92
N GLN A 667 10.54 -6.40 28.86
CA GLN A 667 11.76 -7.15 28.54
C GLN A 667 11.45 -8.45 27.80
N ALA A 668 10.40 -9.18 28.23
CA ALA A 668 9.98 -10.40 27.55
C ALA A 668 9.51 -10.12 26.11
N HIS A 669 8.72 -9.06 25.91
CA HIS A 669 8.26 -8.65 24.58
C HIS A 669 9.41 -8.24 23.66
N LEU A 670 10.31 -7.37 24.13
CA LEU A 670 11.45 -6.90 23.34
C LEU A 670 12.39 -8.05 22.93
N ALA A 671 12.59 -9.04 23.81
CA ALA A 671 13.38 -10.23 23.48
C ALA A 671 12.75 -11.05 22.33
N GLN A 672 11.43 -11.21 22.33
CA GLN A 672 10.71 -11.87 21.24
C GLN A 672 10.79 -11.06 19.93
N LEU A 673 10.65 -9.74 20.02
CA LEU A 673 10.69 -8.85 18.87
C LEU A 673 12.05 -8.87 18.16
N VAL A 674 13.16 -8.87 18.92
CA VAL A 674 14.51 -8.98 18.37
C VAL A 674 14.69 -10.29 17.62
N GLY A 675 14.21 -11.41 18.17
CA GLY A 675 14.27 -12.71 17.52
C GLY A 675 13.55 -12.71 16.18
N ARG A 676 12.31 -12.20 16.15
CA ARG A 676 11.50 -12.10 14.93
C ARG A 676 12.10 -11.16 13.88
N SER A 677 12.59 -10.01 14.30
CA SER A 677 13.18 -9.01 13.40
C SER A 677 14.41 -9.54 12.65
N ALA A 678 15.13 -10.51 13.25
CA ALA A 678 16.27 -11.15 12.60
C ALA A 678 15.87 -12.17 11.51
N THR A 679 14.70 -12.79 11.62
CA THR A 679 14.29 -13.94 10.79
C THR A 679 13.14 -13.65 9.83
N ASP A 680 12.26 -12.69 10.15
CA ASP A 680 11.01 -12.47 9.42
C ASP A 680 11.27 -11.76 8.08
N SER A 681 12.29 -10.89 7.99
CA SER A 681 12.67 -10.21 6.76
C SER A 681 14.17 -9.88 6.69
N PRO A 682 14.74 -9.73 5.47
CA PRO A 682 16.15 -9.35 5.31
C PRO A 682 16.44 -7.90 5.74
N TYR A 683 15.39 -7.12 6.03
CA TYR A 683 15.47 -5.69 6.35
C TYR A 683 15.48 -5.39 7.85
N GLY A 684 15.48 -6.42 8.72
CA GLY A 684 15.50 -6.20 10.16
C GLY A 684 14.17 -5.76 10.76
N VAL A 685 13.07 -5.88 10.01
CA VAL A 685 11.71 -5.49 10.45
C VAL A 685 10.81 -6.72 10.42
N PRO A 686 9.95 -6.95 11.44
CA PRO A 686 8.96 -8.01 11.40
C PRO A 686 8.08 -7.89 10.15
N TYR A 687 7.84 -9.02 9.49
CA TYR A 687 7.04 -9.07 8.28
C TYR A 687 5.75 -9.84 8.52
N GLN A 688 4.63 -9.21 8.20
CA GLN A 688 3.34 -9.86 8.10
C GLN A 688 2.74 -9.47 6.75
N PRO A 689 2.40 -10.43 5.88
CA PRO A 689 1.85 -10.12 4.56
C PRO A 689 0.52 -9.39 4.71
N ASN A 690 0.45 -8.19 4.14
CA ASN A 690 -0.79 -7.44 3.95
C ASN A 690 -0.69 -6.73 2.60
N ILE A 691 -1.79 -6.69 1.83
CA ILE A 691 -1.78 -6.12 0.49
C ILE A 691 -1.95 -4.60 0.54
N TRP A 692 -2.96 -4.12 1.28
CA TRP A 692 -3.25 -2.70 1.41
C TRP A 692 -2.78 -2.16 2.77
N GLY A 693 -2.02 -1.07 2.75
CA GLY A 693 -1.69 -0.30 3.96
C GLY A 693 -0.47 -0.79 4.73
N ALA A 694 0.26 -1.79 4.22
CA ALA A 694 1.44 -2.34 4.89
C ALA A 694 2.52 -1.28 5.20
N GLY A 695 2.65 -0.25 4.36
CA GLY A 695 3.57 0.87 4.59
C GLY A 695 3.28 1.64 5.88
N TRP A 696 2.00 1.90 6.18
CA TRP A 696 1.59 2.59 7.41
C TRP A 696 1.95 1.79 8.65
N SER A 697 1.82 0.45 8.59
CA SER A 697 2.20 -0.44 9.70
C SER A 697 3.70 -0.41 9.96
N ILE A 698 4.53 -0.40 8.91
CA ILE A 698 5.99 -0.32 9.03
C ILE A 698 6.42 1.04 9.63
N GLN A 699 5.82 2.14 9.15
CA GLN A 699 6.12 3.48 9.67
C GLN A 699 5.67 3.65 11.12
N SER A 700 4.45 3.19 11.46
CA SER A 700 3.94 3.19 12.83
C SER A 700 4.83 2.38 13.75
N PHE A 701 5.24 1.17 13.32
CA PHE A 701 6.20 0.35 14.05
C PHE A 701 7.48 1.11 14.36
N GLY A 702 8.07 1.82 13.39
CA GLY A 702 9.27 2.63 13.59
C GLY A 702 9.10 3.71 14.66
N VAL A 703 7.97 4.43 14.65
CA VAL A 703 7.65 5.45 15.69
C VAL A 703 7.47 4.80 17.06
N GLU A 704 6.77 3.66 17.13
CA GLU A 704 6.57 2.94 18.39
C GLU A 704 7.91 2.42 18.96
N GLN A 705 8.81 1.94 18.09
CA GLN A 705 10.14 1.47 18.51
C GLN A 705 10.99 2.57 19.15
N TYR A 706 10.87 3.82 18.69
CA TYR A 706 11.53 4.95 19.36
C TYR A 706 11.09 5.07 20.83
N PHE A 707 9.79 5.01 21.10
CA PHE A 707 9.27 5.12 22.47
C PHE A 707 9.55 3.89 23.33
N TRP A 708 9.54 2.68 22.74
CA TRP A 708 10.04 1.48 23.40
C TRP A 708 11.51 1.63 23.82
N HIS A 709 12.37 2.10 22.91
CA HIS A 709 13.79 2.31 23.19
C HIS A 709 14.02 3.37 24.28
N ARG A 710 13.26 4.46 24.26
CA ARG A 710 13.35 5.53 25.27
C ARG A 710 12.96 5.04 26.66
N ALA A 711 11.89 4.25 26.76
CA ALA A 711 11.39 3.76 28.05
C ALA A 711 12.20 2.57 28.61
N TRP A 712 12.71 1.69 27.73
CA TRP A 712 13.49 0.51 28.09
C TRP A 712 14.75 0.39 27.23
N PRO A 713 15.78 1.22 27.48
CA PRO A 713 17.01 1.17 26.71
C PRO A 713 17.74 -0.17 26.93
N PRO A 714 18.43 -0.70 25.89
CA PRO A 714 19.19 -1.93 26.01
C PRO A 714 20.31 -1.78 27.06
N ARG A 715 20.52 -2.82 27.87
CA ARG A 715 21.58 -2.80 28.90
C ARG A 715 22.97 -2.74 28.24
N PRO A 716 23.91 -1.93 28.77
CA PRO A 716 25.29 -1.92 28.30
C PRO A 716 25.88 -3.34 28.37
N GLY A 717 26.38 -3.86 27.23
CA GLY A 717 27.03 -5.17 27.14
C GLY A 717 26.20 -6.31 26.56
N CYS A 718 24.88 -6.16 26.37
CA CYS A 718 24.10 -7.09 25.55
C CYS A 718 24.27 -6.73 24.07
N CYS A 719 25.15 -7.44 23.37
CA CYS A 719 25.36 -7.31 21.91
C CYS A 719 24.18 -7.88 21.10
N ALA A 720 23.00 -7.32 21.28
CA ALA A 720 21.96 -7.32 20.26
C ALA A 720 21.62 -5.85 20.02
N LYS A 721 22.42 -5.19 19.15
CA LYS A 721 21.99 -3.93 18.56
C LYS A 721 20.69 -4.26 17.80
N PRO A 722 19.55 -3.61 18.09
CA PRO A 722 18.38 -3.76 17.24
C PRO A 722 18.82 -3.40 15.82
N GLY A 723 18.53 -4.31 14.89
CA GLY A 723 19.02 -4.32 13.53
C GLY A 723 18.38 -3.28 12.63
#